data_AF-A0A934V8E4-F1
#
_entry.id   AF-A0A934V8E4-F1
#
_cell.length_a   1.000
_cell.length_b   1.000
_cell.length_c   1.000
_cell.angle_alpha   90.00
_cell.angle_beta   90.00
_cell.angle_gamma   90.00
#
_symmetry.space_group_name_H-M   'P 1'
#
loop_
_entity.id
_entity.type
_entity.pdbx_description
1 polymer ?
#
loop_
_entity_poly.entity_id
_entity_poly.type
_entity_poly.pdbx_seq_one_letter_code
_entity_poly.pdbx_strand_id
1 'polypeptide(L)'
;MIGKNFFPSFRRPRGHRERTGPAKGLHTTGRILAILLASVSLSHAADPPWWTRAEDYTDIIDPSASHAVSENYAPVNVGQLKNVALKARQYLQTYLPGGPGDEVDTLVDGFYSTTESEDNYAPANLGQVKAVAKPFYDRLKAAGYDTRQNLINQGYPSGWTSDYPWLPTTPVAENYAAANLGQLKAVFSFDIWGRIFFGPHEEFIPANGYETFFVKGTDATGTAIDLSGTTWSLSGGGTISPGGQYGYFTSNGATGTFTVTATSGPHSAQTSVTVYTPVLTTLTATTDTPVIPPSGSTYVQAYGYDQHEHSFDIYSGTTWSVSGGGTITPYGDSASFTSNGTLGTFTITATHGAKVATTTVTVAARVLDRLEIDQSPATLLVPAAGTQLPFTVSYYDQFGSTIAPSAVTWSVSGGGTINTGTGLFTSNATPGTYTVTVASGSISHSTDLTVITSLPALTGLAAEGRYQRVVLTWDAFGLEWGTSFDHYNIYRSTSATGPFTDVGDNLNRTPYGAVDRGLTNGTTYWYYVTVVLKDNWGHKVESAPSDIVSATPIDLPVIGPMDVAFVLDNTGSMSGAINNIRAELQDIIGDIDVSSGHNYRLALVTPDTEGSNKRVLFASLNGTAFTTALNAITAGGGGGTPESTDVCLKHILNVSNGFSTPFRSTATKVVILITDALPSGGNDVFVEDETLTNVASDEYQAHQLALQAQTLGVRIGAVAVQDGAIPEPFYRIMHDYYAAITAPPGKDPIYHEVPSDGTGAAAAVLDVIEQGAP
;
A
#
# COMPACT_ATOMS: atom_id res chain seq x y z
N MET A 1 -9.74 0.44 19.60
CA MET A 1 -10.80 0.35 20.65
C MET A 1 -12.12 0.01 19.96
N ILE A 2 -13.09 -0.54 20.71
CA ILE A 2 -14.33 -1.23 20.28
C ILE A 2 -14.07 -2.75 20.13
N GLY A 3 -14.71 -3.67 20.84
CA GLY A 3 -15.80 -3.59 21.79
C GLY A 3 -16.47 -4.97 21.87
N LYS A 4 -16.48 -5.55 23.08
CA LYS A 4 -16.95 -6.89 23.46
C LYS A 4 -18.40 -7.25 23.04
N ASN A 5 -18.60 -8.57 22.91
CA ASN A 5 -19.78 -9.38 23.25
C ASN A 5 -21.09 -9.16 22.49
N PHE A 6 -21.52 -10.15 21.69
CA PHE A 6 -22.93 -10.54 21.58
C PHE A 6 -23.11 -12.03 21.24
N PHE A 7 -23.33 -12.85 22.28
CA PHE A 7 -24.05 -14.13 22.16
C PHE A 7 -25.54 -13.85 22.46
N PRO A 8 -26.51 -14.31 21.65
CA PRO A 8 -27.90 -14.31 22.05
C PRO A 8 -28.26 -15.59 22.83
N SER A 9 -28.82 -15.35 24.00
CA SER A 9 -29.47 -16.31 24.90
C SER A 9 -30.65 -17.05 24.25
N PHE A 10 -30.69 -18.38 24.43
CA PHE A 10 -31.83 -19.24 24.11
C PHE A 10 -33.11 -18.84 24.87
N ARG A 11 -34.19 -18.53 24.15
CA ARG A 11 -35.57 -18.60 24.66
C ARG A 11 -36.23 -19.89 24.19
N ARG A 12 -36.75 -20.69 25.13
CA ARG A 12 -37.64 -21.84 24.87
C ARG A 12 -39.03 -21.37 24.41
N PRO A 13 -39.73 -22.20 23.61
CA PRO A 13 -41.15 -22.45 23.86
C PRO A 13 -41.45 -23.94 24.13
N ARG A 14 -42.17 -24.19 25.23
CA ARG A 14 -43.13 -25.31 25.37
C ARG A 14 -44.29 -25.04 24.39
N GLY A 15 -45.01 -25.96 23.78
CA GLY A 15 -45.01 -27.42 23.71
C GLY A 15 -46.27 -27.84 22.93
N HIS A 16 -46.25 -29.00 22.27
CA HIS A 16 -47.48 -29.71 21.90
C HIS A 16 -47.22 -31.23 21.82
N ARG A 17 -48.05 -31.99 22.56
CA ARG A 17 -48.26 -33.45 22.59
C ARG A 17 -48.61 -33.99 21.19
N GLU A 18 -48.55 -35.27 20.80
CA GLU A 18 -48.32 -36.61 21.38
C GLU A 18 -48.20 -37.57 20.18
N ARG A 19 -47.36 -38.62 20.24
CA ARG A 19 -47.79 -40.02 19.98
C ARG A 19 -46.63 -40.99 20.19
N THR A 20 -46.82 -41.86 21.17
CA THR A 20 -46.01 -43.01 21.54
C THR A 20 -46.26 -44.21 20.63
N GLY A 21 -45.20 -44.96 20.30
CA GLY A 21 -45.26 -46.34 19.81
C GLY A 21 -43.89 -47.02 20.01
N PRO A 22 -43.79 -48.17 20.71
CA PRO A 22 -42.51 -48.77 21.09
C PRO A 22 -42.07 -49.84 20.07
N ALA A 23 -40.78 -49.95 19.79
CA ALA A 23 -40.21 -51.14 19.15
C ALA A 23 -39.13 -51.75 20.02
N LYS A 24 -39.50 -52.88 20.65
CA LYS A 24 -38.61 -53.87 21.28
C LYS A 24 -37.67 -54.46 20.21
N GLY A 25 -36.41 -54.72 20.58
CA GLY A 25 -35.47 -55.49 19.77
C GLY A 25 -35.69 -57.00 19.84
N LEU A 26 -35.10 -57.74 18.89
CA LEU A 26 -34.07 -58.76 19.11
C LEU A 26 -33.65 -59.43 17.77
N HIS A 27 -32.36 -59.32 17.45
CA HIS A 27 -31.45 -60.32 16.84
C HIS A 27 -31.97 -61.32 15.80
N THR A 28 -31.35 -61.36 14.61
CA THR A 28 -30.46 -62.49 14.22
C THR A 28 -29.52 -62.11 13.07
N THR A 29 -28.30 -62.62 13.17
CA THR A 29 -27.05 -62.44 12.42
C THR A 29 -27.09 -62.75 10.92
N GLY A 30 -26.42 -61.91 10.12
CA GLY A 30 -26.11 -62.19 8.70
C GLY A 30 -25.28 -61.10 8.01
N ARG A 31 -23.98 -61.04 8.32
CA ARG A 31 -22.89 -60.47 7.48
C ARG A 31 -23.22 -59.22 6.65
N ILE A 32 -23.04 -58.04 7.24
CA ILE A 32 -22.70 -56.82 6.48
C ILE A 32 -21.41 -56.27 7.07
N LEU A 33 -20.32 -56.54 6.35
CA LEU A 33 -19.02 -55.92 6.51
C LEU A 33 -19.12 -54.52 5.87
N ALA A 34 -19.69 -53.55 6.59
CA ALA A 34 -19.61 -52.13 6.26
C ALA A 34 -18.68 -51.50 7.29
N ILE A 35 -17.41 -51.37 6.91
CA ILE A 35 -16.36 -50.71 7.69
C ILE A 35 -16.69 -49.21 7.63
N LEU A 36 -17.48 -48.77 8.61
CA LEU A 36 -17.80 -47.38 8.90
C LEU A 36 -16.52 -46.59 9.18
N LEU A 37 -16.53 -45.29 8.84
CA LEU A 37 -15.71 -44.29 9.55
C LEU A 37 -15.72 -44.58 11.07
N ALA A 38 -14.53 -44.84 11.62
CA ALA A 38 -14.22 -45.09 13.03
C ALA A 38 -14.56 -46.49 13.59
N SER A 39 -13.51 -47.32 13.70
CA SER A 39 -13.21 -47.92 15.01
C SER A 39 -11.98 -47.23 15.63
N VAL A 40 -11.99 -45.90 15.65
CA VAL A 40 -11.41 -45.17 16.78
C VAL A 40 -12.58 -45.01 17.74
N SER A 41 -12.55 -45.72 18.85
CA SER A 41 -13.40 -45.42 19.99
C SER A 41 -13.32 -43.91 20.24
N LEU A 42 -14.46 -43.22 20.04
CA LEU A 42 -14.71 -41.79 20.24
C LEU A 42 -14.46 -41.28 21.68
N SER A 43 -13.61 -41.96 22.45
CA SER A 43 -13.28 -41.55 23.80
C SER A 43 -12.36 -40.34 23.87
N HIS A 44 -11.63 -39.94 22.80
CA HIS A 44 -10.79 -38.73 22.83
C HIS A 44 -10.50 -38.16 21.42
N ALA A 45 -11.47 -37.50 20.77
CA ALA A 45 -11.07 -36.46 19.80
C ALA A 45 -10.72 -35.22 20.62
N ALA A 46 -9.53 -35.21 21.21
CA ALA A 46 -8.96 -34.00 21.79
C ALA A 46 -8.92 -32.92 20.71
N ASP A 47 -9.10 -31.65 21.10
CA ASP A 47 -8.95 -30.55 20.16
C ASP A 47 -7.54 -30.60 19.57
N PRO A 48 -7.37 -30.54 18.24
CA PRO A 48 -6.05 -30.61 17.65
C PRO A 48 -5.16 -29.51 18.24
N PRO A 49 -3.87 -29.80 18.52
CA PRO A 49 -3.00 -28.87 19.27
C PRO A 49 -2.84 -27.47 18.67
N TRP A 50 -3.14 -27.28 17.38
CA TRP A 50 -3.11 -25.99 16.70
C TRP A 50 -4.44 -25.22 16.73
N TRP A 51 -5.56 -25.86 17.10
CA TRP A 51 -6.90 -25.23 17.08
C TRP A 51 -7.11 -24.19 18.19
N THR A 52 -6.24 -24.16 19.21
CA THR A 52 -6.34 -23.28 20.37
C THR A 52 -5.20 -22.24 20.44
N ARG A 53 -4.42 -22.07 19.36
CA ARG A 53 -3.25 -21.17 19.33
C ARG A 53 -3.60 -19.75 18.90
N ALA A 54 -3.71 -18.85 19.87
CA ALA A 54 -3.99 -17.44 19.63
C ALA A 54 -2.79 -16.66 19.08
N GLU A 55 -1.56 -17.15 19.26
CA GLU A 55 -0.31 -16.46 18.92
C GLU A 55 -0.07 -16.30 17.40
N ASP A 56 -0.69 -17.14 16.56
CA ASP A 56 -0.52 -17.10 15.09
C ASP A 56 -1.83 -16.87 14.32
N TYR A 57 -2.88 -16.35 14.98
CA TYR A 57 -4.22 -16.14 14.40
C TYR A 57 -4.87 -17.40 13.79
N THR A 58 -4.45 -18.62 14.18
CA THR A 58 -4.98 -19.91 13.69
C THR A 58 -6.04 -20.53 14.61
N ASP A 59 -6.43 -19.81 15.66
CA ASP A 59 -7.44 -20.24 16.62
C ASP A 59 -8.80 -20.52 15.95
N ILE A 60 -9.28 -21.75 16.14
CA ILE A 60 -10.61 -22.22 15.76
C ILE A 60 -11.50 -22.31 17.01
N ILE A 61 -10.87 -22.59 18.16
CA ILE A 61 -11.53 -22.87 19.43
C ILE A 61 -10.95 -21.94 20.50
N ASP A 62 -11.83 -21.30 21.26
CA ASP A 62 -11.44 -20.51 22.45
C ASP A 62 -10.84 -21.44 23.52
N PRO A 63 -9.54 -21.28 23.87
CA PRO A 63 -8.86 -22.11 24.87
C PRO A 63 -9.44 -21.93 26.28
N SER A 64 -10.22 -20.88 26.53
CA SER A 64 -10.82 -20.57 27.82
C SER A 64 -12.25 -21.13 28.00
N ALA A 65 -12.86 -21.67 26.94
CA ALA A 65 -14.19 -22.26 26.97
C ALA A 65 -14.16 -23.76 27.33
N SER A 66 -15.17 -24.28 28.05
CA SER A 66 -15.28 -25.71 28.33
C SER A 66 -15.93 -26.45 27.15
N HIS A 67 -15.17 -27.27 26.43
CA HIS A 67 -15.67 -28.07 25.30
C HIS A 67 -16.10 -29.45 25.79
N ALA A 68 -17.40 -29.73 25.78
CA ALA A 68 -17.91 -31.01 26.26
C ALA A 68 -17.72 -32.08 25.17
N VAL A 69 -17.23 -33.27 25.53
CA VAL A 69 -17.06 -34.40 24.57
C VAL A 69 -18.37 -34.76 23.85
N SER A 70 -19.53 -34.45 24.43
CA SER A 70 -20.84 -34.59 23.80
C SER A 70 -21.04 -33.71 22.56
N GLU A 71 -20.32 -32.60 22.42
CA GLU A 71 -20.42 -31.67 21.29
C GLU A 71 -19.79 -32.24 20.02
N ASN A 72 -18.89 -33.22 20.13
CA ASN A 72 -18.30 -33.92 18.98
C ASN A 72 -19.35 -34.70 18.15
N TYR A 73 -20.55 -34.93 18.68
CA TYR A 73 -21.67 -35.56 17.98
C TYR A 73 -22.60 -34.55 17.27
N ALA A 74 -22.39 -33.25 17.44
CA ALA A 74 -23.19 -32.23 16.77
C ALA A 74 -22.88 -32.18 15.25
N PRO A 75 -23.87 -31.86 14.40
CA PRO A 75 -23.66 -31.69 12.97
C PRO A 75 -22.75 -30.49 12.71
N VAL A 76 -21.82 -30.63 11.76
CA VAL A 76 -21.01 -29.50 11.25
C VAL A 76 -21.76 -28.80 10.12
N ASN A 77 -21.74 -27.46 10.12
CA ASN A 77 -22.25 -26.67 8.99
C ASN A 77 -21.14 -26.31 7.98
N VAL A 78 -21.54 -25.91 6.78
CA VAL A 78 -20.60 -25.59 5.68
C VAL A 78 -19.69 -24.42 6.05
N GLY A 79 -20.19 -23.40 6.77
CA GLY A 79 -19.38 -22.27 7.23
C GLY A 79 -18.26 -22.68 8.19
N GLN A 80 -18.53 -23.60 9.11
CA GLN A 80 -17.53 -24.18 10.03
C GLN A 80 -16.45 -24.95 9.26
N LEU A 81 -16.83 -25.74 8.25
CA LEU A 81 -15.86 -26.46 7.40
C LEU A 81 -14.96 -25.47 6.63
N LYS A 82 -15.53 -24.42 6.04
CA LYS A 82 -14.77 -23.36 5.35
C LYS A 82 -13.82 -22.63 6.30
N ASN A 83 -14.28 -22.29 7.50
CA ASN A 83 -13.46 -21.61 8.50
C ASN A 83 -12.28 -22.48 8.97
N VAL A 84 -12.51 -23.78 9.24
CA VAL A 84 -11.42 -24.71 9.59
C VAL A 84 -10.42 -24.85 8.45
N ALA A 85 -10.88 -24.90 7.20
CA ALA A 85 -9.99 -24.95 6.04
C ALA A 85 -9.18 -23.65 5.87
N LEU A 86 -9.78 -22.48 6.11
CA LEU A 86 -9.07 -21.20 6.11
C LEU A 86 -7.97 -21.14 7.18
N LYS A 87 -8.29 -21.57 8.40
CA LYS A 87 -7.36 -21.60 9.52
C LYS A 87 -6.26 -22.66 9.30
N ALA A 88 -6.60 -23.79 8.69
CA ALA A 88 -5.63 -24.79 8.25
C ALA A 88 -4.69 -24.24 7.16
N ARG A 89 -5.20 -23.44 6.21
CA ARG A 89 -4.36 -22.77 5.19
C ARG A 89 -3.36 -21.84 5.85
N GLN A 90 -3.80 -21.01 6.81
CA GLN A 90 -2.92 -20.13 7.58
C GLN A 90 -1.90 -20.93 8.39
N TYR A 91 -2.30 -22.04 8.99
CA TYR A 91 -1.40 -22.92 9.71
C TYR A 91 -0.34 -23.54 8.79
N LEU A 92 -0.69 -23.96 7.56
CA LEU A 92 0.28 -24.40 6.56
C LEU A 92 1.16 -23.23 6.07
N GLN A 93 0.61 -22.03 5.88
CA GLN A 93 1.37 -20.84 5.49
C GLN A 93 2.49 -20.54 6.49
N THR A 94 2.20 -20.68 7.78
CA THR A 94 3.13 -20.39 8.86
C THR A 94 4.15 -21.51 9.06
N TYR A 95 3.69 -22.77 9.03
CA TYR A 95 4.48 -23.90 9.54
C TYR A 95 4.88 -24.94 8.49
N LEU A 96 4.27 -24.94 7.30
CA LEU A 96 4.61 -25.85 6.21
C LEU A 96 5.52 -25.16 5.18
N PRO A 97 6.68 -25.73 4.82
CA PRO A 97 7.56 -25.21 3.77
C PRO A 97 6.86 -25.13 2.42
N GLY A 98 7.00 -23.98 1.75
CA GLY A 98 6.26 -23.66 0.53
C GLY A 98 4.76 -23.43 0.78
N GLY A 99 4.37 -23.20 2.03
CA GLY A 99 3.02 -22.82 2.41
C GLY A 99 1.93 -23.83 2.02
N PRO A 100 0.67 -23.38 1.88
CA PRO A 100 -0.46 -24.22 1.53
C PRO A 100 -0.43 -24.73 0.06
N GLY A 101 0.25 -24.02 -0.85
CA GLY A 101 0.33 -24.36 -2.28
C GLY A 101 -0.96 -24.08 -3.06
N ASP A 102 -0.82 -23.96 -4.38
CA ASP A 102 -1.86 -23.44 -5.29
C ASP A 102 -3.21 -24.16 -5.21
N GLU A 103 -3.22 -25.49 -5.01
CA GLU A 103 -4.48 -26.25 -4.91
C GLU A 103 -5.27 -25.89 -3.63
N VAL A 104 -4.57 -25.65 -2.52
CA VAL A 104 -5.20 -25.25 -1.25
C VAL A 104 -5.60 -23.79 -1.31
N ASP A 105 -4.77 -22.92 -1.89
CA ASP A 105 -5.08 -21.50 -2.07
C ASP A 105 -6.29 -21.32 -2.98
N THR A 106 -6.30 -21.95 -4.15
CA THR A 106 -7.45 -21.92 -5.08
C THR A 106 -8.74 -22.43 -4.43
N LEU A 107 -8.65 -23.53 -3.65
CA LEU A 107 -9.80 -24.08 -2.93
C LEU A 107 -10.36 -23.07 -1.92
N VAL A 108 -9.50 -22.48 -1.09
CA VAL A 108 -9.91 -21.58 0.00
C VAL A 108 -10.33 -20.21 -0.53
N ASP A 109 -9.66 -19.69 -1.54
CA ASP A 109 -10.03 -18.43 -2.20
C ASP A 109 -11.39 -18.56 -2.90
N GLY A 110 -11.69 -19.73 -3.45
CA GLY A 110 -13.01 -20.07 -3.99
C GLY A 110 -14.14 -20.10 -2.95
N PHE A 111 -13.86 -19.99 -1.64
CA PHE A 111 -14.90 -19.86 -0.61
C PHE A 111 -15.44 -18.44 -0.47
N TYR A 112 -14.71 -17.43 -0.96
CA TYR A 112 -15.11 -16.03 -0.85
C TYR A 112 -16.08 -15.64 -1.96
N SER A 113 -17.21 -15.07 -1.55
CA SER A 113 -18.18 -14.39 -2.41
C SER A 113 -18.51 -13.05 -1.76
N THR A 114 -18.76 -12.01 -2.54
CA THR A 114 -19.12 -10.67 -2.05
C THR A 114 -20.52 -10.60 -1.40
N THR A 115 -21.20 -11.75 -1.27
CA THR A 115 -22.51 -11.89 -0.62
C THR A 115 -22.47 -13.07 0.35
N GLU A 116 -22.96 -12.87 1.59
CA GLU A 116 -23.14 -13.97 2.53
C GLU A 116 -24.18 -14.95 2.00
N SER A 117 -23.78 -16.20 1.72
CA SER A 117 -24.71 -17.25 1.30
C SER A 117 -25.37 -17.91 2.51
N GLU A 118 -26.69 -18.07 2.48
CA GLU A 118 -27.47 -18.86 3.44
C GLU A 118 -26.95 -20.33 3.53
N ASP A 119 -26.27 -20.82 2.49
CA ASP A 119 -25.67 -22.16 2.44
C ASP A 119 -24.60 -22.39 3.52
N ASN A 120 -23.98 -21.33 4.06
CA ASN A 120 -23.00 -21.46 5.13
C ASN A 120 -23.61 -22.04 6.43
N TYR A 121 -24.93 -21.95 6.60
CA TYR A 121 -25.66 -22.52 7.74
C TYR A 121 -26.18 -23.94 7.48
N ALA A 122 -26.04 -24.47 6.25
CA ALA A 122 -26.48 -25.81 5.90
C ALA A 122 -25.54 -26.89 6.49
N PRO A 123 -26.05 -28.09 6.86
CA PRO A 123 -25.21 -29.20 7.29
C PRO A 123 -24.26 -29.66 6.18
N ALA A 124 -22.97 -29.84 6.48
CA ALA A 124 -22.03 -30.43 5.54
C ALA A 124 -22.14 -31.96 5.55
N ASN A 125 -21.99 -32.58 4.37
CA ASN A 125 -21.90 -34.03 4.23
C ASN A 125 -20.45 -34.53 4.24
N LEU A 126 -20.25 -35.83 4.47
CA LEU A 126 -18.93 -36.44 4.53
C LEU A 126 -18.14 -36.32 3.22
N GLY A 127 -18.83 -36.29 2.07
CA GLY A 127 -18.19 -36.05 0.77
C GLY A 127 -17.55 -34.67 0.69
N GLN A 128 -18.23 -33.64 1.16
CA GLN A 128 -17.73 -32.26 1.21
C GLN A 128 -16.54 -32.13 2.16
N VAL A 129 -16.59 -32.75 3.35
CA VAL A 129 -15.45 -32.75 4.29
C VAL A 129 -14.22 -33.41 3.66
N LYS A 130 -14.39 -34.55 2.97
CA LYS A 130 -13.28 -35.22 2.26
C LYS A 130 -12.73 -34.38 1.11
N ALA A 131 -13.62 -33.76 0.32
CA ALA A 131 -13.22 -32.94 -0.82
C ALA A 131 -12.41 -31.72 -0.38
N VAL A 132 -12.81 -31.07 0.72
CA VAL A 132 -12.10 -29.91 1.28
C VAL A 132 -10.78 -30.32 1.93
N ALA A 133 -10.72 -31.46 2.62
CA ALA A 133 -9.51 -31.89 3.31
C ALA A 133 -8.46 -32.52 2.40
N LYS A 134 -8.86 -33.14 1.27
CA LYS A 134 -7.95 -33.87 0.40
C LYS A 134 -6.75 -33.03 -0.08
N PRO A 135 -6.92 -31.78 -0.59
CA PRO A 135 -5.79 -30.96 -1.01
C PRO A 135 -4.78 -30.68 0.10
N PHE A 136 -5.22 -30.54 1.36
CA PHE A 136 -4.31 -30.38 2.50
C PHE A 136 -3.44 -31.62 2.72
N TYR A 137 -4.00 -32.82 2.65
CA TYR A 137 -3.23 -34.07 2.79
C TYR A 137 -2.29 -34.30 1.61
N ASP A 138 -2.71 -33.94 0.40
CA ASP A 138 -1.84 -34.01 -0.77
C ASP A 138 -0.67 -33.03 -0.66
N ARG A 139 -0.94 -31.81 -0.20
CA ARG A 139 0.10 -30.80 0.07
C ARG A 139 1.08 -31.25 1.14
N LEU A 140 0.58 -31.77 2.26
CA LEU A 140 1.40 -32.29 3.36
C LEU A 140 2.31 -33.41 2.85
N LYS A 141 1.77 -34.35 2.09
CA LYS A 141 2.55 -35.44 1.49
C LYS A 141 3.60 -34.91 0.51
N ALA A 142 3.25 -33.94 -0.33
CA ALA A 142 4.19 -33.29 -1.24
C ALA A 142 5.31 -32.57 -0.49
N ALA A 143 5.03 -32.00 0.69
CA ALA A 143 6.01 -31.42 1.60
C ALA A 143 6.85 -32.47 2.37
N GLY A 144 6.70 -33.76 2.05
CA GLY A 144 7.41 -34.86 2.72
C GLY A 144 6.87 -35.21 4.11
N TYR A 145 5.68 -34.71 4.49
CA TYR A 145 5.05 -35.06 5.75
C TYR A 145 4.45 -36.47 5.71
N ASP A 146 4.84 -37.31 6.66
CA ASP A 146 4.28 -38.66 6.82
C ASP A 146 2.88 -38.59 7.45
N THR A 147 1.87 -38.35 6.61
CA THR A 147 0.46 -38.26 7.01
C THR A 147 -0.03 -39.57 7.63
N ARG A 148 0.44 -40.72 7.13
CA ARG A 148 0.07 -42.04 7.64
C ARG A 148 0.55 -42.24 9.07
N GLN A 149 1.80 -41.90 9.37
CA GLN A 149 2.32 -42.01 10.74
C GLN A 149 1.63 -41.02 11.68
N ASN A 150 1.27 -39.82 11.21
CA ASN A 150 0.44 -38.90 11.99
C ASN A 150 -0.92 -39.54 12.34
N LEU A 151 -1.63 -40.13 11.38
CA LEU A 151 -2.91 -40.79 11.62
C LEU A 151 -2.78 -41.91 12.65
N ILE A 152 -1.74 -42.76 12.56
CA ILE A 152 -1.48 -43.81 13.55
C ILE A 152 -1.28 -43.20 14.95
N ASN A 153 -0.52 -42.11 15.06
CA ASN A 153 -0.31 -41.40 16.33
C ASN A 153 -1.60 -40.79 16.88
N GLN A 154 -2.54 -40.41 16.00
CA GLN A 154 -3.88 -39.92 16.34
C GLN A 154 -4.89 -41.05 16.64
N GLY A 155 -4.43 -42.31 16.73
CA GLY A 155 -5.23 -43.45 17.18
C GLY A 155 -5.80 -44.33 16.07
N TYR A 156 -5.37 -44.16 14.82
CA TYR A 156 -5.71 -45.09 13.74
C TYR A 156 -4.98 -46.44 13.91
N PRO A 157 -5.54 -47.56 13.40
CA PRO A 157 -4.92 -48.88 13.53
C PRO A 157 -3.47 -48.89 13.02
N SER A 158 -2.58 -49.62 13.69
CA SER A 158 -1.17 -49.75 13.28
C SER A 158 -0.98 -50.33 11.87
N GLY A 159 -1.99 -51.04 11.34
CA GLY A 159 -2.06 -51.53 9.97
C GLY A 159 -2.73 -50.58 8.97
N TRP A 160 -2.93 -49.30 9.30
CA TRP A 160 -3.57 -48.33 8.40
C TRP A 160 -2.75 -48.16 7.11
N THR A 161 -3.41 -48.24 5.96
CA THR A 161 -2.75 -48.26 4.64
C THR A 161 -3.05 -47.05 3.78
N SER A 162 -3.85 -46.08 4.25
CA SER A 162 -4.19 -44.89 3.48
C SER A 162 -3.43 -43.67 4.00
N ASP A 163 -3.03 -42.79 3.09
CA ASP A 163 -2.45 -41.48 3.43
C ASP A 163 -3.50 -40.48 3.93
N TYR A 164 -4.78 -40.85 3.86
CA TYR A 164 -5.92 -40.04 4.26
C TYR A 164 -6.63 -40.66 5.48
N PRO A 165 -7.43 -39.88 6.22
CA PRO A 165 -8.22 -40.36 7.35
C PRO A 165 -9.43 -41.24 6.94
N TRP A 166 -9.53 -41.64 5.67
CA TRP A 166 -10.54 -42.53 5.10
C TRP A 166 -9.90 -43.55 4.13
N LEU A 167 -10.57 -44.68 3.90
CA LEU A 167 -10.09 -45.69 2.94
C LEU A 167 -10.63 -45.42 1.52
N PRO A 168 -9.85 -45.67 0.46
CA PRO A 168 -10.32 -45.58 -0.92
C PRO A 168 -11.49 -46.51 -1.25
N THR A 169 -11.69 -47.57 -0.46
CA THR A 169 -12.75 -48.58 -0.62
C THR A 169 -14.07 -48.20 0.06
N THR A 170 -14.15 -47.02 0.67
CA THR A 170 -15.37 -46.55 1.36
C THR A 170 -16.53 -46.40 0.36
N PRO A 171 -17.72 -46.97 0.61
CA PRO A 171 -18.86 -46.85 -0.31
C PRO A 171 -19.26 -45.40 -0.58
N VAL A 172 -19.53 -45.06 -1.85
CA VAL A 172 -19.94 -43.71 -2.26
C VAL A 172 -21.21 -43.23 -1.53
N ALA A 173 -22.09 -44.16 -1.13
CA ALA A 173 -23.29 -43.86 -0.36
C ALA A 173 -23.00 -43.15 0.97
N GLU A 174 -21.84 -43.38 1.59
CA GLU A 174 -21.46 -42.75 2.85
C GLU A 174 -21.10 -41.26 2.68
N ASN A 175 -20.72 -40.82 1.47
CA ASN A 175 -20.41 -39.42 1.22
C ASN A 175 -21.63 -38.49 1.35
N TYR A 176 -22.85 -39.05 1.32
CA TYR A 176 -24.10 -38.29 1.49
C TYR A 176 -24.57 -38.17 2.94
N ALA A 177 -23.92 -38.86 3.89
CA ALA A 177 -24.27 -38.74 5.30
C ALA A 177 -23.79 -37.40 5.89
N ALA A 178 -24.54 -36.85 6.84
CA ALA A 178 -24.16 -35.62 7.54
C ALA A 178 -22.88 -35.85 8.36
N ALA A 179 -21.94 -34.90 8.27
CA ALA A 179 -20.72 -34.93 9.06
C ALA A 179 -20.95 -34.34 10.46
N ASN A 180 -20.20 -34.82 11.45
CA ASN A 180 -20.20 -34.27 12.80
C ASN A 180 -18.87 -33.58 13.16
N LEU A 181 -18.88 -32.78 14.22
CA LEU A 181 -17.70 -32.02 14.67
C LEU A 181 -16.51 -32.91 15.03
N GLY A 182 -16.73 -34.10 15.59
CA GLY A 182 -15.66 -35.04 15.89
C GLY A 182 -14.95 -35.55 14.63
N GLN A 183 -15.71 -35.78 13.54
CA GLN A 183 -15.15 -36.15 12.24
C GLN A 183 -14.39 -34.99 11.60
N LEU A 184 -14.87 -33.76 11.72
CA LEU A 184 -14.13 -32.58 11.24
C LEU A 184 -12.78 -32.43 11.96
N LYS A 185 -12.78 -32.53 13.30
CA LYS A 185 -11.56 -32.49 14.12
C LYS A 185 -10.58 -33.57 13.72
N ALA A 186 -11.04 -34.81 13.57
CA ALA A 186 -10.20 -35.94 13.18
C ALA A 186 -9.61 -35.80 11.77
N VAL A 187 -10.33 -35.15 10.85
CA VAL A 187 -9.82 -34.92 9.49
C VAL A 187 -8.74 -33.84 9.48
N PHE A 188 -8.84 -32.82 10.33
CA PHE A 188 -7.91 -31.70 10.42
C PHE A 188 -6.99 -31.78 11.66
N SER A 189 -6.69 -33.00 12.15
CA SER A 189 -5.83 -33.24 13.31
C SER A 189 -4.36 -33.47 12.96
N PHE A 190 -3.92 -33.09 11.77
CA PHE A 190 -2.51 -33.16 11.43
C PHE A 190 -1.69 -32.22 12.33
N ASP A 191 -0.49 -32.67 12.69
CA ASP A 191 0.40 -31.98 13.61
C ASP A 191 1.76 -31.82 12.95
N ILE A 192 1.98 -30.63 12.39
CA ILE A 192 3.23 -30.25 11.71
C ILE A 192 4.18 -29.51 12.68
N TRP A 193 3.85 -29.43 13.96
CA TRP A 193 4.64 -28.73 14.97
C TRP A 193 5.84 -29.56 15.47
N GLY A 194 6.97 -28.90 15.76
CA GLY A 194 8.18 -29.54 16.33
C GLY A 194 8.99 -30.43 15.36
N ARG A 195 8.93 -30.17 14.04
CA ARG A 195 9.69 -30.93 13.03
C ARG A 195 10.59 -30.03 12.18
N ILE A 196 11.70 -30.58 11.70
CA ILE A 196 12.61 -29.89 10.78
C ILE A 196 12.03 -29.96 9.38
N PHE A 197 12.06 -28.82 8.71
CA PHE A 197 11.32 -28.55 7.51
C PHE A 197 12.27 -28.18 6.38
N PHE A 198 12.08 -28.83 5.23
CA PHE A 198 12.90 -28.70 4.02
C PHE A 198 12.04 -28.27 2.84
N GLY A 199 12.56 -27.36 2.03
CA GLY A 199 11.97 -27.07 0.72
C GLY A 199 12.98 -26.39 -0.22
N PRO A 200 12.96 -26.71 -1.53
CA PRO A 200 13.07 -25.71 -2.58
C PRO A 200 11.76 -24.93 -2.75
N HIS A 201 11.83 -23.80 -3.45
CA HIS A 201 10.69 -23.08 -4.02
C HIS A 201 10.26 -23.68 -5.39
N GLU A 202 11.17 -24.32 -6.15
CA GLU A 202 10.88 -24.95 -7.45
C GLU A 202 11.39 -26.42 -7.57
N GLU A 203 10.52 -27.34 -8.01
CA GLU A 203 10.82 -28.79 -8.17
C GLU A 203 11.66 -29.11 -9.43
N PHE A 204 11.56 -28.24 -10.46
CA PHE A 204 12.20 -28.41 -11.77
C PHE A 204 12.98 -27.16 -12.18
N ILE A 205 14.29 -27.29 -12.37
CA ILE A 205 15.17 -26.18 -12.75
C ILE A 205 15.76 -26.44 -14.15
N PRO A 206 15.77 -25.46 -15.08
CA PRO A 206 16.45 -25.62 -16.35
C PRO A 206 17.98 -25.72 -16.17
N ALA A 207 18.66 -26.41 -17.09
CA ALA A 207 20.13 -26.50 -17.08
C ALA A 207 20.78 -25.10 -17.10
N ASN A 208 21.75 -24.86 -16.20
CA ASN A 208 22.35 -23.57 -15.86
C ASN A 208 21.48 -22.62 -15.01
N GLY A 209 20.32 -23.07 -14.54
CA GLY A 209 19.51 -22.36 -13.55
C GLY A 209 20.10 -22.45 -12.13
N TYR A 210 19.56 -21.61 -11.26
CA TYR A 210 19.89 -21.48 -9.84
C TYR A 210 18.62 -21.60 -9.01
N GLU A 211 18.77 -21.98 -7.74
CA GLU A 211 17.64 -22.09 -6.81
C GLU A 211 18.11 -21.91 -5.37
N THR A 212 17.24 -21.41 -4.49
CA THR A 212 17.56 -21.26 -3.06
C THR A 212 16.79 -22.26 -2.23
N PHE A 213 17.51 -23.04 -1.45
CA PHE A 213 16.96 -23.95 -0.45
C PHE A 213 17.02 -23.29 0.93
N PHE A 214 16.08 -23.63 1.80
CA PHE A 214 16.13 -23.20 3.19
C PHE A 214 15.78 -24.34 4.15
N VAL A 215 16.27 -24.25 5.38
CA VAL A 215 15.93 -25.15 6.47
C VAL A 215 15.32 -24.34 7.62
N LYS A 216 14.22 -24.83 8.19
CA LYS A 216 13.62 -24.30 9.42
C LYS A 216 13.50 -25.41 10.45
N GLY A 217 13.62 -25.05 11.73
CA GLY A 217 13.54 -25.98 12.84
C GLY A 217 13.02 -25.28 14.08
N THR A 218 12.15 -25.95 14.82
CA THR A 218 11.65 -25.52 16.12
C THR A 218 11.92 -26.61 17.15
N ASP A 219 12.12 -26.23 18.41
CA ASP A 219 12.24 -27.19 19.49
C ASP A 219 10.87 -27.78 19.87
N ALA A 220 10.86 -28.71 20.84
CA ALA A 220 9.63 -29.35 21.31
C ALA A 220 8.62 -28.39 21.97
N THR A 221 9.01 -27.13 22.18
CA THR A 221 8.18 -26.06 22.78
C THR A 221 7.72 -25.03 21.74
N GLY A 222 8.15 -25.16 20.48
CA GLY A 222 7.79 -24.23 19.40
C GLY A 222 8.76 -23.05 19.23
N THR A 223 9.83 -22.99 20.01
CA THR A 223 10.85 -21.93 19.87
C THR A 223 11.71 -22.23 18.65
N ALA A 224 11.97 -21.23 17.80
CA ALA A 224 12.87 -21.36 16.66
C ALA A 224 14.26 -21.82 17.14
N ILE A 225 14.78 -22.89 16.52
CA ILE A 225 16.14 -23.35 16.76
C ILE A 225 17.07 -22.49 15.90
N ASP A 226 18.16 -22.01 16.48
CA ASP A 226 19.24 -21.39 15.71
C ASP A 226 19.87 -22.42 14.75
N LEU A 227 19.63 -22.21 13.45
CA LEU A 227 20.13 -23.04 12.35
C LEU A 227 21.26 -22.36 11.57
N SER A 228 21.87 -21.31 12.12
CA SER A 228 23.01 -20.60 11.51
C SER A 228 24.21 -21.52 11.26
N GLY A 229 24.37 -22.61 12.04
CA GLY A 229 25.39 -23.64 11.86
C GLY A 229 25.08 -24.73 10.83
N THR A 230 24.02 -24.58 10.02
CA THR A 230 23.62 -25.60 9.03
C THR A 230 24.67 -25.77 7.93
N THR A 231 24.97 -27.03 7.61
CA THR A 231 25.82 -27.41 6.48
C THR A 231 24.98 -27.98 5.36
N TRP A 232 25.35 -27.68 4.11
CA TRP A 232 24.63 -28.08 2.91
C TRP A 232 25.47 -29.01 2.04
N SER A 233 24.85 -30.05 1.49
CA SER A 233 25.51 -31.00 0.57
C SER A 233 24.55 -31.46 -0.53
N LEU A 234 25.14 -31.92 -1.63
CA LEU A 234 24.45 -32.41 -2.82
C LEU A 234 24.90 -33.83 -3.14
N SER A 235 23.98 -34.68 -3.59
CA SER A 235 24.33 -36.03 -4.09
C SER A 235 25.09 -36.01 -5.42
N GLY A 236 25.16 -34.86 -6.10
CA GLY A 236 25.87 -34.62 -7.36
C GLY A 236 25.23 -33.47 -8.15
N GLY A 237 25.71 -33.23 -9.38
CA GLY A 237 24.94 -32.47 -10.37
C GLY A 237 24.86 -30.96 -10.23
N GLY A 238 25.87 -30.33 -9.62
CA GLY A 238 25.89 -28.88 -9.42
C GLY A 238 26.75 -28.52 -8.22
N THR A 239 26.59 -27.29 -7.76
CA THR A 239 27.20 -26.78 -6.51
C THR A 239 26.12 -26.24 -5.59
N ILE A 240 26.30 -26.42 -4.27
CA ILE A 240 25.48 -25.76 -3.26
C ILE A 240 26.39 -24.98 -2.32
N SER A 241 26.16 -23.67 -2.22
CA SER A 241 26.93 -22.79 -1.35
C SER A 241 26.17 -22.55 -0.03
N PRO A 242 26.83 -22.66 1.13
CA PRO A 242 26.17 -22.46 2.42
C PRO A 242 25.97 -20.97 2.74
N GLY A 243 24.80 -20.63 3.28
CA GLY A 243 24.42 -19.30 3.79
C GLY A 243 23.78 -19.38 5.19
N GLY A 244 24.23 -20.32 6.03
CA GLY A 244 23.57 -20.65 7.28
C GLY A 244 22.29 -21.45 7.03
N GLN A 245 21.13 -20.93 7.44
CA GLN A 245 19.84 -21.58 7.23
C GLN A 245 19.40 -21.65 5.74
N TYR A 246 20.15 -21.04 4.83
CA TYR A 246 19.94 -21.06 3.39
C TYR A 246 21.06 -21.80 2.65
N GLY A 247 20.73 -22.49 1.56
CA GLY A 247 21.65 -23.15 0.65
C GLY A 247 21.39 -22.72 -0.79
N TYR A 248 22.39 -22.14 -1.44
CA TYR A 248 22.25 -21.61 -2.81
C TYR A 248 22.74 -22.64 -3.82
N PHE A 249 21.80 -23.25 -4.56
CA PHE A 249 22.07 -24.23 -5.59
C PHE A 249 22.35 -23.59 -6.94
N THR A 250 23.31 -24.15 -7.67
CA THR A 250 23.57 -23.83 -9.07
C THR A 250 23.81 -25.12 -9.83
N SER A 251 23.02 -25.34 -10.89
CA SER A 251 23.06 -26.59 -11.65
C SER A 251 24.35 -26.78 -12.48
N ASN A 252 25.04 -25.68 -12.84
CA ASN A 252 26.26 -25.69 -13.66
C ASN A 252 26.15 -26.55 -14.94
N GLY A 253 24.95 -26.63 -15.52
CA GLY A 253 24.67 -27.39 -16.74
C GLY A 253 24.49 -28.90 -16.56
N ALA A 254 24.54 -29.42 -15.33
CA ALA A 254 24.28 -30.83 -15.07
C ALA A 254 22.77 -31.12 -15.09
N THR A 255 22.37 -32.26 -15.66
CA THR A 255 20.97 -32.69 -15.75
C THR A 255 20.73 -33.99 -14.98
N GLY A 256 19.52 -34.15 -14.45
CA GLY A 256 19.13 -35.27 -13.59
C GLY A 256 18.51 -34.80 -12.27
N THR A 257 18.08 -35.77 -11.47
CA THR A 257 17.54 -35.50 -10.13
C THR A 257 18.65 -35.65 -9.09
N PHE A 258 18.85 -34.62 -8.28
CA PHE A 258 19.88 -34.56 -7.25
C PHE A 258 19.23 -34.38 -5.88
N THR A 259 19.80 -34.99 -4.85
CA THR A 259 19.35 -34.83 -3.47
C THR A 259 20.13 -33.71 -2.81
N VAL A 260 19.42 -32.70 -2.32
CA VAL A 260 19.94 -31.64 -1.46
C VAL A 260 19.76 -32.07 -0.02
N THR A 261 20.82 -32.03 0.77
CA THR A 261 20.82 -32.38 2.20
C THR A 261 21.31 -31.20 3.02
N ALA A 262 20.53 -30.79 4.01
CA ALA A 262 20.99 -29.85 5.04
C ALA A 262 21.14 -30.58 6.37
N THR A 263 22.19 -30.25 7.10
CA THR A 263 22.55 -30.92 8.36
C THR A 263 22.87 -29.87 9.41
N SER A 264 22.16 -29.92 10.54
CA SER A 264 22.39 -29.06 11.71
C SER A 264 22.47 -29.94 12.97
N GLY A 265 23.67 -30.02 13.55
CA GLY A 265 23.94 -30.90 14.69
C GLY A 265 23.67 -32.39 14.38
N PRO A 266 22.91 -33.13 15.22
CA PRO A 266 22.56 -34.53 14.96
C PRO A 266 21.39 -34.71 13.98
N HIS A 267 20.83 -33.61 13.47
CA HIS A 267 19.66 -33.65 12.62
C HIS A 267 20.02 -33.35 11.17
N SER A 268 19.43 -34.12 10.27
CA SER A 268 19.49 -33.87 8.83
C SER A 268 18.10 -33.98 8.23
N ALA A 269 17.88 -33.28 7.13
CA ALA A 269 16.85 -33.69 6.20
C ALA A 269 17.23 -33.37 4.76
N GLN A 270 16.38 -33.82 3.85
CA GLN A 270 16.71 -33.97 2.44
C GLN A 270 15.52 -33.55 1.58
N THR A 271 15.83 -33.04 0.40
CA THR A 271 14.86 -32.83 -0.69
C THR A 271 15.51 -33.18 -2.03
N SER A 272 14.72 -33.32 -3.08
CA SER A 272 15.19 -33.52 -4.45
C SER A 272 15.03 -32.25 -5.28
N VAL A 273 15.98 -32.04 -6.18
CA VAL A 273 15.93 -31.02 -7.24
C VAL A 273 16.12 -31.71 -8.58
N THR A 274 15.22 -31.47 -9.53
CA THR A 274 15.34 -32.05 -10.87
C THR A 274 15.82 -31.00 -11.85
N VAL A 275 17.04 -31.17 -12.37
CA VAL A 275 17.56 -30.31 -13.43
C VAL A 275 17.30 -30.95 -14.78
N TYR A 276 16.70 -30.19 -15.71
CA TYR A 276 16.30 -30.70 -17.02
C TYR A 276 16.86 -29.83 -18.16
N THR A 277 16.91 -30.39 -19.37
CA THR A 277 17.22 -29.62 -20.57
C THR A 277 15.94 -28.96 -21.08
N PRO A 278 15.86 -27.62 -21.18
CA PRO A 278 14.66 -26.95 -21.66
C PRO A 278 14.46 -27.24 -23.15
N VAL A 279 13.22 -27.50 -23.55
CA VAL A 279 12.79 -27.74 -24.93
C VAL A 279 11.57 -26.88 -25.21
N LEU A 280 11.63 -26.01 -26.21
CA LEU A 280 10.51 -25.17 -26.61
C LEU A 280 9.29 -26.02 -27.00
N THR A 281 8.21 -25.92 -26.22
CA THR A 281 6.94 -26.62 -26.49
C THR A 281 5.88 -25.68 -27.03
N THR A 282 5.82 -24.46 -26.51
CA THR A 282 4.76 -23.49 -26.80
C THR A 282 5.37 -22.19 -27.28
N LEU A 283 4.77 -21.62 -28.33
CA LEU A 283 5.07 -20.29 -28.82
C LEU A 283 3.76 -19.51 -28.87
N THR A 284 3.74 -18.31 -28.33
CA THR A 284 2.60 -17.39 -28.39
C THR A 284 3.03 -16.06 -28.98
N ALA A 285 2.10 -15.31 -29.58
CA ALA A 285 2.36 -13.98 -30.13
C ALA A 285 1.25 -13.01 -29.75
N THR A 286 1.62 -11.79 -29.36
CA THR A 286 0.71 -10.72 -28.97
C THR A 286 1.01 -9.44 -29.74
N THR A 287 0.07 -8.50 -29.73
CA THR A 287 0.25 -7.16 -30.30
C THR A 287 -0.21 -6.11 -29.30
N ASP A 288 0.51 -5.01 -29.21
CA ASP A 288 0.20 -3.93 -28.27
C ASP A 288 -1.02 -3.12 -28.73
N THR A 289 -1.16 -2.92 -30.04
CA THR A 289 -2.23 -2.11 -30.63
C THR A 289 -2.90 -2.86 -31.78
N PRO A 290 -4.00 -3.60 -31.50
CA PRO A 290 -4.63 -4.46 -32.49
C PRO A 290 -5.35 -3.69 -33.61
N VAL A 291 -5.57 -2.39 -33.46
CA VAL A 291 -6.14 -1.51 -34.49
C VAL A 291 -5.31 -0.25 -34.64
N ILE A 292 -4.83 0.04 -35.86
CA ILE A 292 -3.98 1.19 -36.16
C ILE A 292 -4.56 2.04 -37.31
N PRO A 293 -4.23 3.35 -37.39
CA PRO A 293 -4.60 4.17 -38.53
C PRO A 293 -3.80 3.78 -39.80
N PRO A 294 -4.21 4.26 -40.99
CA PRO A 294 -3.42 4.12 -42.20
C PRO A 294 -2.03 4.74 -42.00
N SER A 295 -0.98 4.02 -42.41
CA SER A 295 0.42 4.41 -42.18
C SER A 295 0.87 4.42 -40.71
N GLY A 296 0.04 3.94 -39.78
CA GLY A 296 0.43 3.72 -38.39
C GLY A 296 1.34 2.52 -38.21
N SER A 297 1.89 2.36 -37.00
CA SER A 297 2.73 1.23 -36.62
C SER A 297 2.32 0.66 -35.27
N THR A 298 2.63 -0.61 -35.02
CA THR A 298 2.46 -1.27 -33.72
C THR A 298 3.59 -2.27 -33.49
N TYR A 299 3.83 -2.62 -32.23
CA TYR A 299 4.76 -3.67 -31.85
C TYR A 299 4.03 -5.00 -31.66
N VAL A 300 4.78 -6.07 -31.94
CA VAL A 300 4.37 -7.44 -31.70
C VAL A 300 5.48 -8.16 -30.95
N GLN A 301 5.10 -9.04 -30.04
CA GLN A 301 6.01 -9.80 -29.20
C GLN A 301 5.67 -11.29 -29.31
N ALA A 302 6.70 -12.13 -29.38
CA ALA A 302 6.57 -13.57 -29.21
C ALA A 302 7.08 -13.99 -27.83
N TYR A 303 6.47 -15.02 -27.26
CA TYR A 303 6.91 -15.65 -26.01
C TYR A 303 7.05 -17.15 -26.22
N GLY A 304 8.20 -17.70 -25.83
CA GLY A 304 8.48 -19.13 -25.86
C GLY A 304 8.39 -19.73 -24.46
N TYR A 305 7.79 -20.91 -24.36
CA TYR A 305 7.72 -21.69 -23.13
C TYR A 305 8.19 -23.13 -23.34
N ASP A 306 8.87 -23.68 -22.35
CA ASP A 306 9.40 -25.03 -22.38
C ASP A 306 8.37 -26.09 -21.95
N GLN A 307 8.78 -27.36 -21.80
CA GLN A 307 7.88 -28.46 -21.44
C GLN A 307 7.32 -28.41 -20.01
N HIS A 308 7.82 -27.50 -19.18
CA HIS A 308 7.37 -27.23 -17.81
C HIS A 308 6.75 -25.84 -17.70
N GLU A 309 6.40 -25.21 -18.83
CA GLU A 309 5.82 -23.86 -18.92
C GLU A 309 6.74 -22.72 -18.42
N HIS A 310 8.03 -23.00 -18.23
CA HIS A 310 9.01 -21.96 -17.93
C HIS A 310 9.40 -21.20 -19.20
N SER A 311 9.82 -19.95 -19.03
CA SER A 311 10.28 -19.09 -20.12
C SER A 311 11.46 -19.73 -20.87
N PHE A 312 11.36 -19.76 -22.20
CA PHE A 312 12.38 -20.28 -23.10
C PHE A 312 12.94 -19.14 -23.95
N ASP A 313 14.27 -18.98 -23.98
CA ASP A 313 14.92 -17.96 -24.81
C ASP A 313 14.73 -18.24 -26.30
N ILE A 314 13.97 -17.37 -26.95
CA ILE A 314 13.69 -17.36 -28.38
C ILE A 314 14.26 -16.12 -29.09
N TYR A 315 15.04 -15.29 -28.40
CA TYR A 315 15.57 -14.04 -28.92
C TYR A 315 16.39 -14.28 -30.19
N SER A 316 17.23 -15.32 -30.17
CA SER A 316 17.90 -15.82 -31.36
C SER A 316 17.07 -16.93 -32.04
N GLY A 317 16.79 -16.76 -33.33
CA GLY A 317 16.12 -17.78 -34.15
C GLY A 317 14.62 -17.56 -34.42
N THR A 318 14.00 -16.54 -33.83
CA THR A 318 12.64 -16.13 -34.20
C THR A 318 12.65 -15.36 -35.52
N THR A 319 11.74 -15.72 -36.42
CA THR A 319 11.50 -15.03 -37.70
C THR A 319 10.07 -14.53 -37.78
N TRP A 320 9.87 -13.41 -38.47
CA TRP A 320 8.59 -12.71 -38.53
C TRP A 320 8.13 -12.53 -39.98
N SER A 321 6.82 -12.67 -40.21
CA SER A 321 6.17 -12.40 -41.50
C SER A 321 4.80 -11.78 -41.31
N VAL A 322 4.27 -11.10 -42.34
CA VAL A 322 2.94 -10.50 -42.33
C VAL A 322 2.20 -10.82 -43.62
N SER A 323 0.89 -11.07 -43.53
CA SER A 323 0.04 -11.49 -44.67
C SER A 323 -0.19 -10.41 -45.73
N GLY A 324 0.17 -9.15 -45.45
CA GLY A 324 0.01 -8.00 -46.35
C GLY A 324 -0.10 -6.68 -45.58
N GLY A 325 -0.56 -5.61 -46.26
CA GLY A 325 -0.96 -4.36 -45.60
C GLY A 325 0.14 -3.47 -45.03
N GLY A 326 1.41 -3.89 -45.14
CA GLY A 326 2.53 -3.18 -44.55
C GLY A 326 3.83 -3.96 -44.59
N THR A 327 4.81 -3.49 -43.82
CA THR A 327 6.12 -4.12 -43.62
C THR A 327 6.27 -4.56 -42.17
N ILE A 328 6.98 -5.66 -41.93
CA ILE A 328 7.33 -6.16 -40.59
C ILE A 328 8.85 -6.09 -40.43
N THR A 329 9.33 -5.43 -39.38
CA THR A 329 10.76 -5.25 -39.10
C THR A 329 11.13 -6.03 -37.84
N PRO A 330 11.86 -7.16 -37.96
CA PRO A 330 12.23 -8.00 -36.82
C PRO A 330 13.24 -7.36 -35.86
N TYR A 331 13.11 -7.67 -34.57
CA TYR A 331 14.10 -7.44 -33.51
C TYR A 331 14.07 -8.61 -32.52
N GLY A 332 14.78 -9.69 -32.86
CA GLY A 332 14.81 -10.92 -32.07
C GLY A 332 13.42 -11.55 -31.92
N ASP A 333 12.97 -11.68 -30.68
CA ASP A 333 11.66 -12.19 -30.27
C ASP A 333 10.53 -11.14 -30.33
N SER A 334 10.81 -9.96 -30.88
CA SER A 334 9.84 -8.90 -31.13
C SER A 334 9.90 -8.42 -32.59
N ALA A 335 8.90 -7.67 -33.04
CA ALA A 335 8.94 -6.96 -34.32
C ALA A 335 8.06 -5.72 -34.33
N SER A 336 8.37 -4.78 -35.24
CA SER A 336 7.53 -3.61 -35.50
C SER A 336 6.81 -3.77 -36.84
N PHE A 337 5.49 -3.72 -36.83
CA PHE A 337 4.65 -3.68 -38.03
C PHE A 337 4.33 -2.22 -38.38
N THR A 338 4.56 -1.83 -39.64
CA THR A 338 4.19 -0.51 -40.18
C THR A 338 3.25 -0.68 -41.36
N SER A 339 2.06 -0.10 -41.28
CA SER A 339 1.06 -0.15 -42.36
C SER A 339 1.51 0.65 -43.59
N ASN A 340 1.17 0.19 -44.79
CA ASN A 340 1.33 0.96 -46.04
C ASN A 340 0.08 1.78 -46.41
N GLY A 341 -0.91 1.86 -45.51
CA GLY A 341 -2.17 2.58 -45.72
C GLY A 341 -3.33 1.73 -46.26
N THR A 342 -3.09 0.46 -46.61
CA THR A 342 -4.17 -0.45 -47.07
C THR A 342 -5.05 -0.84 -45.89
N LEU A 343 -6.36 -0.60 -45.98
CA LEU A 343 -7.33 -0.98 -44.95
C LEU A 343 -7.56 -2.49 -44.94
N GLY A 344 -7.78 -3.06 -43.76
CA GLY A 344 -8.07 -4.49 -43.58
C GLY A 344 -7.40 -5.09 -42.35
N THR A 345 -7.65 -6.37 -42.11
CA THR A 345 -7.02 -7.14 -41.02
C THR A 345 -5.91 -8.01 -41.60
N PHE A 346 -4.72 -7.89 -41.03
CA PHE A 346 -3.51 -8.59 -41.47
C PHE A 346 -3.00 -9.50 -40.35
N THR A 347 -2.60 -10.73 -40.71
CA THR A 347 -2.05 -11.70 -39.77
C THR A 347 -0.54 -11.56 -39.74
N ILE A 348 0.02 -11.40 -38.55
CA ILE A 348 1.45 -11.41 -38.27
C ILE A 348 1.81 -12.76 -37.68
N THR A 349 2.86 -13.38 -38.21
CA THR A 349 3.28 -14.74 -37.86
C THR A 349 4.70 -14.73 -37.33
N ALA A 350 4.89 -15.18 -36.08
CA ALA A 350 6.19 -15.49 -35.48
C ALA A 350 6.50 -16.98 -35.66
N THR A 351 7.72 -17.31 -36.07
CA THR A 351 8.17 -18.69 -36.26
C THR A 351 9.51 -18.91 -35.59
N HIS A 352 9.61 -19.90 -34.70
CA HIS A 352 10.86 -20.36 -34.08
C HIS A 352 10.98 -21.88 -34.25
N GLY A 353 11.97 -22.31 -35.04
CA GLY A 353 12.09 -23.72 -35.45
C GLY A 353 10.82 -24.23 -36.16
N ALA A 354 10.17 -25.25 -35.59
CA ALA A 354 8.91 -25.80 -36.09
C ALA A 354 7.65 -25.20 -35.44
N LYS A 355 7.80 -24.28 -34.49
CA LYS A 355 6.70 -23.66 -33.75
C LYS A 355 6.29 -22.35 -34.43
N VAL A 356 4.98 -22.14 -34.53
CA VAL A 356 4.38 -20.98 -35.19
C VAL A 356 3.33 -20.39 -34.27
N ALA A 357 3.35 -19.06 -34.11
CA ALA A 357 2.36 -18.29 -33.40
C ALA A 357 1.88 -17.12 -34.26
N THR A 358 0.61 -16.73 -34.11
CA THR A 358 0.02 -15.66 -34.92
C THR A 358 -0.73 -14.66 -34.06
N THR A 359 -0.67 -13.39 -34.45
CA THR A 359 -1.53 -12.31 -33.96
C THR A 359 -2.09 -11.52 -35.15
N THR A 360 -3.09 -10.67 -34.94
CA THR A 360 -3.72 -9.89 -36.01
C THR A 360 -3.69 -8.40 -35.72
N VAL A 361 -3.43 -7.59 -36.75
CA VAL A 361 -3.50 -6.13 -36.71
C VAL A 361 -4.49 -5.64 -37.76
N THR A 362 -5.41 -4.76 -37.36
CA THR A 362 -6.41 -4.16 -38.24
C THR A 362 -6.04 -2.72 -38.58
N VAL A 363 -5.94 -2.39 -39.87
CA VAL A 363 -5.76 -1.02 -40.36
C VAL A 363 -7.15 -0.47 -40.71
N ALA A 364 -7.61 0.54 -39.97
CA ALA A 364 -8.96 1.11 -40.12
C ALA A 364 -8.92 2.59 -40.55
N ALA A 365 -9.92 3.02 -41.33
CA ALA A 365 -10.01 4.41 -41.79
C ALA A 365 -10.30 5.35 -40.61
N ARG A 366 -9.68 6.54 -40.60
CA ARG A 366 -9.92 7.57 -39.58
C ARG A 366 -11.34 8.15 -39.75
N VAL A 367 -12.14 8.13 -38.69
CA VAL A 367 -13.50 8.67 -38.65
C VAL A 367 -13.66 9.54 -37.42
N LEU A 368 -14.49 10.59 -37.51
CA LEU A 368 -14.83 11.39 -36.33
C LEU A 368 -15.45 10.46 -35.27
N ASP A 369 -14.90 10.51 -34.06
CA ASP A 369 -15.30 9.66 -32.95
C ASP A 369 -15.76 10.51 -31.77
N ARG A 370 -15.06 11.61 -31.49
CA ARG A 370 -15.31 12.45 -30.32
C ARG A 370 -15.23 13.95 -30.64
N LEU A 371 -16.13 14.70 -30.03
CA LEU A 371 -16.04 16.16 -29.88
C LEU A 371 -15.76 16.48 -28.41
N GLU A 372 -15.06 17.57 -28.17
CA GLU A 372 -14.70 18.02 -26.82
C GLU A 372 -14.77 19.55 -26.79
N ILE A 373 -15.62 20.11 -25.91
CA ILE A 373 -15.70 21.57 -25.75
C ILE A 373 -14.53 21.99 -24.88
N ASP A 374 -13.69 22.88 -25.37
CA ASP A 374 -12.43 23.22 -24.70
C ASP A 374 -12.66 24.00 -23.39
N GLN A 375 -13.79 24.71 -23.27
CA GLN A 375 -14.19 25.46 -22.08
C GLN A 375 -15.16 24.64 -21.22
N SER A 376 -14.64 23.61 -20.55
CA SER A 376 -15.44 22.69 -19.73
C SER A 376 -14.84 22.45 -18.34
N PRO A 377 -15.61 22.61 -17.23
CA PRO A 377 -16.85 23.39 -17.16
C PRO A 377 -16.57 24.89 -17.36
N ALA A 378 -17.53 25.64 -17.88
CA ALA A 378 -17.40 27.09 -18.04
C ALA A 378 -18.21 27.83 -16.97
N THR A 379 -17.60 28.82 -16.32
CA THR A 379 -18.34 29.78 -15.50
C THR A 379 -18.12 31.18 -16.01
N LEU A 380 -19.22 31.88 -16.23
CA LEU A 380 -19.25 33.24 -16.70
C LEU A 380 -19.73 34.15 -15.57
N LEU A 381 -18.80 34.94 -15.04
CA LEU A 381 -19.15 36.09 -14.21
C LEU A 381 -19.75 37.18 -15.09
N VAL A 382 -20.98 37.59 -14.80
CA VAL A 382 -21.73 38.53 -15.64
C VAL A 382 -21.90 39.88 -14.91
N PRO A 383 -20.99 40.84 -15.15
CA PRO A 383 -21.12 42.19 -14.60
C PRO A 383 -22.27 42.99 -15.25
N ALA A 384 -22.70 42.63 -16.46
CA ALA A 384 -23.84 43.23 -17.17
C ALA A 384 -24.42 42.30 -18.25
N ALA A 385 -25.69 42.48 -18.61
CA ALA A 385 -26.28 41.77 -19.77
C ALA A 385 -25.53 42.13 -21.06
N GLY A 386 -25.31 41.15 -21.94
CA GLY A 386 -24.54 41.29 -23.18
C GLY A 386 -23.08 40.85 -23.09
N THR A 387 -22.59 40.43 -21.93
CA THR A 387 -21.26 39.80 -21.79
C THR A 387 -21.14 38.58 -22.70
N GLN A 388 -20.04 38.48 -23.46
CA GLN A 388 -19.84 37.43 -24.46
C GLN A 388 -18.72 36.46 -24.08
N LEU A 389 -18.90 35.16 -24.32
CA LEU A 389 -17.91 34.11 -24.06
C LEU A 389 -17.76 33.22 -25.31
N PRO A 390 -16.56 33.11 -25.92
CA PRO A 390 -16.37 32.18 -27.03
C PRO A 390 -16.20 30.74 -26.55
N PHE A 391 -16.97 29.82 -27.13
CA PHE A 391 -16.72 28.39 -27.01
C PHE A 391 -16.00 27.85 -28.26
N THR A 392 -15.03 26.97 -28.03
CA THR A 392 -14.28 26.25 -29.07
C THR A 392 -14.43 24.74 -28.87
N VAL A 393 -14.22 24.00 -29.95
CA VAL A 393 -14.38 22.54 -29.97
C VAL A 393 -13.15 21.89 -30.58
N SER A 394 -12.57 20.96 -29.82
CA SER A 394 -11.61 19.99 -30.30
C SER A 394 -12.34 18.75 -30.81
N TYR A 395 -11.79 18.11 -31.83
CA TYR A 395 -12.39 16.98 -32.52
C TYR A 395 -11.35 15.90 -32.76
N TYR A 396 -11.71 14.66 -32.45
CA TYR A 396 -10.81 13.52 -32.47
C TYR A 396 -11.41 12.37 -33.26
N ASP A 397 -10.54 11.62 -33.93
CA ASP A 397 -10.88 10.32 -34.46
C ASP A 397 -10.75 9.22 -33.41
N GLN A 398 -11.08 7.99 -33.81
CA GLN A 398 -11.01 6.82 -32.93
C GLN A 398 -9.59 6.45 -32.47
N PHE A 399 -8.56 7.12 -33.00
CA PHE A 399 -7.15 6.95 -32.65
C PHE A 399 -6.63 8.11 -31.78
N GLY A 400 -7.50 9.03 -31.36
CA GLY A 400 -7.15 10.19 -30.54
C GLY A 400 -6.44 11.30 -31.32
N SER A 401 -6.36 11.21 -32.64
CA SER A 401 -5.76 12.24 -33.48
C SER A 401 -6.81 13.23 -33.99
N THR A 402 -6.42 14.48 -34.24
CA THR A 402 -7.38 15.49 -34.66
C THR A 402 -7.92 15.23 -36.07
N ILE A 403 -9.24 15.30 -36.24
CA ILE A 403 -9.93 15.18 -37.54
C ILE A 403 -11.09 16.17 -37.66
N ALA A 404 -10.98 17.15 -38.54
CA ALA A 404 -11.99 18.20 -38.66
C ALA A 404 -13.29 17.66 -39.28
N PRO A 405 -14.47 17.88 -38.66
CA PRO A 405 -15.74 17.63 -39.32
C PRO A 405 -16.01 18.65 -40.44
N SER A 406 -16.96 18.34 -41.32
CA SER A 406 -17.41 19.26 -42.36
C SER A 406 -18.18 20.47 -41.80
N ALA A 407 -18.87 20.30 -40.67
CA ALA A 407 -19.54 21.36 -39.93
C ALA A 407 -19.77 20.95 -38.47
N VAL A 408 -19.88 21.94 -37.59
CA VAL A 408 -20.38 21.80 -36.22
C VAL A 408 -21.58 22.73 -36.01
N THR A 409 -22.45 22.40 -35.07
CA THR A 409 -23.60 23.23 -34.68
C THR A 409 -23.64 23.40 -33.18
N TRP A 410 -23.72 24.65 -32.73
CA TRP A 410 -23.78 25.02 -31.32
C TRP A 410 -25.21 25.34 -30.87
N SER A 411 -25.53 25.01 -29.62
CA SER A 411 -26.79 25.36 -28.95
C SER A 411 -26.58 25.57 -27.44
N VAL A 412 -27.48 26.32 -26.80
CA VAL A 412 -27.46 26.57 -25.35
C VAL A 412 -28.87 26.44 -24.78
N SER A 413 -29.01 25.86 -23.58
CA SER A 413 -30.33 25.60 -22.97
C SER A 413 -31.00 26.83 -22.35
N GLY A 414 -30.24 27.91 -22.09
CA GLY A 414 -30.75 29.14 -21.47
C GLY A 414 -29.65 30.17 -21.18
N GLY A 415 -29.93 31.15 -20.30
CA GLY A 415 -28.94 32.12 -19.81
C GLY A 415 -28.47 33.17 -20.82
N GLY A 416 -28.93 33.10 -22.07
CA GLY A 416 -28.45 33.93 -23.17
C GLY A 416 -28.76 33.32 -24.54
N THR A 417 -27.97 33.70 -25.53
CA THR A 417 -27.99 33.14 -26.90
C THR A 417 -26.58 32.69 -27.31
N ILE A 418 -26.48 31.71 -28.21
CA ILE A 418 -25.19 31.26 -28.77
C ILE A 418 -25.23 31.30 -30.29
N ASN A 419 -24.17 31.77 -30.92
CA ASN A 419 -24.04 31.72 -32.38
C ASN A 419 -23.84 30.26 -32.82
N THR A 420 -24.75 29.74 -33.64
CA THR A 420 -24.81 28.34 -34.03
C THR A 420 -23.59 27.86 -34.83
N GLY A 421 -22.89 28.77 -35.54
CA GLY A 421 -21.73 28.43 -36.36
C GLY A 421 -20.38 28.73 -35.71
N THR A 422 -20.32 29.71 -34.79
CA THR A 422 -19.04 30.17 -34.21
C THR A 422 -18.86 29.84 -32.74
N GLY A 423 -19.89 29.34 -32.04
CA GLY A 423 -19.80 29.04 -30.61
C GLY A 423 -19.76 30.27 -29.70
N LEU A 424 -19.99 31.47 -30.22
CA LEU A 424 -19.97 32.70 -29.40
C LEU A 424 -21.27 32.84 -28.58
N PHE A 425 -21.17 32.64 -27.26
CA PHE A 425 -22.26 32.85 -26.31
C PHE A 425 -22.39 34.32 -25.92
N THR A 426 -23.62 34.81 -25.71
CA THR A 426 -23.95 36.16 -25.23
C THR A 426 -24.96 36.05 -24.09
N SER A 427 -24.57 36.45 -22.88
CA SER A 427 -25.37 36.30 -21.67
C SER A 427 -26.52 37.32 -21.57
N ASN A 428 -27.64 36.91 -20.97
CA ASN A 428 -28.73 37.80 -20.55
C ASN A 428 -28.67 38.19 -19.06
N ALA A 429 -27.59 37.84 -18.35
CA ALA A 429 -27.39 38.09 -16.92
C ALA A 429 -28.38 37.41 -15.95
N THR A 430 -29.00 36.30 -16.36
CA THR A 430 -29.80 35.47 -15.45
C THR A 430 -28.89 34.44 -14.77
N PRO A 431 -28.74 34.46 -13.43
CA PRO A 431 -27.96 33.44 -12.73
C PRO A 431 -28.55 32.04 -12.88
N GLY A 432 -27.68 31.05 -13.01
CA GLY A 432 -28.08 29.64 -13.12
C GLY A 432 -27.08 28.81 -13.92
N THR A 433 -27.28 27.50 -13.91
CA THR A 433 -26.51 26.56 -14.72
C THR A 433 -27.29 26.20 -15.97
N TYR A 434 -26.62 26.33 -17.12
CA TYR A 434 -27.15 26.07 -18.45
C TYR A 434 -26.23 25.07 -19.15
N THR A 435 -26.70 24.46 -20.23
CA THR A 435 -25.94 23.44 -20.96
C THR A 435 -25.60 24.00 -22.34
N VAL A 436 -24.32 24.04 -22.68
CA VAL A 436 -23.81 24.35 -24.01
C VAL A 436 -23.52 23.03 -24.71
N THR A 437 -24.04 22.87 -25.93
CA THR A 437 -23.87 21.65 -26.72
C THR A 437 -23.30 21.98 -28.08
N VAL A 438 -22.26 21.23 -28.47
CA VAL A 438 -21.73 21.18 -29.83
C VAL A 438 -22.04 19.82 -30.45
N ALA A 439 -22.50 19.82 -31.70
CA ALA A 439 -22.80 18.58 -32.42
C ALA A 439 -22.26 18.60 -33.85
N SER A 440 -21.88 17.42 -34.34
CA SER A 440 -21.58 17.14 -35.75
C SER A 440 -22.20 15.79 -36.13
N GLY A 441 -23.26 15.82 -36.94
CA GLY A 441 -24.05 14.62 -37.21
C GLY A 441 -24.68 14.05 -35.94
N SER A 442 -24.41 12.78 -35.64
CA SER A 442 -24.88 12.09 -34.42
C SER A 442 -23.92 12.21 -33.23
N ILE A 443 -22.74 12.80 -33.41
CA ILE A 443 -21.75 12.98 -32.34
C ILE A 443 -21.99 14.34 -31.70
N SER A 444 -22.14 14.37 -30.38
CA SER A 444 -22.33 15.60 -29.62
C SER A 444 -21.50 15.58 -28.35
N HIS A 445 -21.09 16.76 -27.91
CA HIS A 445 -20.51 16.99 -26.61
C HIS A 445 -21.25 18.14 -25.94
N SER A 446 -21.50 18.01 -24.64
CA SER A 446 -22.18 19.02 -23.84
C SER A 446 -21.34 19.36 -22.63
N THR A 447 -21.35 20.62 -22.24
CA THR A 447 -20.72 21.11 -21.01
C THR A 447 -21.67 22.05 -20.27
N ASP A 448 -21.47 22.16 -18.97
CA ASP A 448 -22.19 23.11 -18.13
C ASP A 448 -21.57 24.51 -18.26
N LEU A 449 -22.45 25.48 -18.38
CA LEU A 449 -22.20 26.91 -18.34
C LEU A 449 -22.91 27.47 -17.10
N THR A 450 -22.16 27.83 -16.08
CA THR A 450 -22.69 28.51 -14.90
C THR A 450 -22.62 30.01 -15.10
N VAL A 451 -23.74 30.70 -14.91
CA VAL A 451 -23.82 32.16 -14.90
C VAL A 451 -23.98 32.63 -13.47
N ILE A 452 -23.06 33.47 -12.99
CA ILE A 452 -23.11 34.10 -11.67
C ILE A 452 -23.01 35.62 -11.77
N THR A 453 -23.61 36.32 -10.81
CA THR A 453 -23.55 37.79 -10.67
C THR A 453 -22.65 38.25 -9.53
N SER A 454 -22.23 37.33 -8.65
CA SER A 454 -21.29 37.56 -7.55
C SER A 454 -20.53 36.28 -7.26
N LEU A 455 -19.27 36.41 -6.81
CA LEU A 455 -18.47 35.26 -6.39
C LEU A 455 -18.95 34.73 -5.02
N PRO A 456 -18.99 33.40 -4.82
CA PRO A 456 -19.32 32.80 -3.52
C PRO A 456 -18.23 33.10 -2.49
N ALA A 457 -18.57 32.97 -1.21
CA ALA A 457 -17.61 33.11 -0.11
C ALA A 457 -16.60 31.96 -0.10
N LEU A 458 -15.39 32.23 0.41
CA LEU A 458 -14.41 31.20 0.75
C LEU A 458 -14.93 30.29 1.86
N THR A 459 -14.55 29.02 1.80
CA THR A 459 -14.86 28.00 2.82
C THR A 459 -13.60 27.57 3.57
N GLY A 460 -13.80 26.84 4.67
CA GLY A 460 -12.70 26.21 5.41
C GLY A 460 -11.82 27.20 6.19
N LEU A 461 -12.23 28.46 6.35
CA LEU A 461 -11.45 29.41 7.15
C LEU A 461 -11.32 28.89 8.59
N ALA A 462 -10.08 28.78 9.06
CA ALA A 462 -9.73 28.47 10.44
C ALA A 462 -8.67 29.45 10.95
N ALA A 463 -8.62 29.63 12.27
CA ALA A 463 -7.67 30.50 12.93
C ALA A 463 -7.09 29.82 14.17
N GLU A 464 -5.77 29.82 14.28
CA GLU A 464 -5.03 29.29 15.42
C GLU A 464 -4.16 30.37 16.07
N GLY A 465 -4.26 30.52 17.39
CA GLY A 465 -3.46 31.48 18.14
C GLY A 465 -2.11 30.89 18.50
N ARG A 466 -1.02 31.57 18.13
CA ARG A 466 0.35 31.23 18.50
C ARG A 466 1.01 32.43 19.19
N TYR A 467 2.30 32.31 19.51
CA TYR A 467 3.02 33.40 20.16
C TYR A 467 3.07 34.66 19.32
N GLN A 468 2.37 35.70 19.80
CA GLN A 468 2.22 37.01 19.17
C GLN A 468 1.70 36.98 17.73
N ARG A 469 1.00 35.90 17.35
CA ARG A 469 0.51 35.72 15.99
C ARG A 469 -0.75 34.86 15.91
N VAL A 470 -1.48 35.01 14.81
CA VAL A 470 -2.57 34.11 14.41
C VAL A 470 -2.22 33.49 13.07
N VAL A 471 -2.26 32.17 12.99
CA VAL A 471 -2.16 31.42 11.74
C VAL A 471 -3.56 31.21 11.20
N LEU A 472 -3.78 31.61 9.95
CA LEU A 472 -5.03 31.47 9.22
C LEU A 472 -4.84 30.45 8.10
N THR A 473 -5.79 29.54 7.95
CA THR A 473 -5.85 28.56 6.85
C THR A 473 -7.23 28.57 6.22
N TRP A 474 -7.33 28.28 4.93
CA TRP A 474 -8.61 28.18 4.21
C TRP A 474 -8.50 27.20 3.03
N ASP A 475 -9.65 26.75 2.53
CA ASP A 475 -9.70 25.92 1.33
C ASP A 475 -9.30 26.74 0.11
N ALA A 476 -8.53 26.16 -0.82
CA ALA A 476 -8.25 26.82 -2.09
C ALA A 476 -9.55 27.16 -2.82
N PHE A 477 -9.65 28.40 -3.27
CA PHE A 477 -10.78 28.80 -4.10
C PHE A 477 -10.67 28.11 -5.46
N GLY A 478 -11.70 27.33 -5.82
CA GLY A 478 -11.78 26.70 -7.14
C GLY A 478 -11.73 27.75 -8.23
N LEU A 479 -10.67 27.72 -9.05
CA LEU A 479 -10.57 28.59 -10.22
C LEU A 479 -11.28 27.93 -11.39
N GLU A 480 -12.25 28.66 -11.95
CA GLU A 480 -12.98 28.22 -13.14
C GLU A 480 -12.39 28.89 -14.39
N TRP A 481 -12.58 28.25 -15.54
CA TRP A 481 -12.06 28.75 -16.82
C TRP A 481 -12.41 30.22 -17.05
N GLY A 482 -11.38 31.02 -17.29
CA GLY A 482 -11.53 32.45 -17.57
C GLY A 482 -11.58 33.36 -16.34
N THR A 483 -11.28 32.82 -15.17
CA THR A 483 -10.90 33.61 -13.99
C THR A 483 -9.42 33.41 -13.68
N SER A 484 -8.77 34.44 -13.14
CA SER A 484 -7.41 34.31 -12.62
C SER A 484 -7.34 34.87 -11.20
N PHE A 485 -6.62 34.19 -10.34
CA PHE A 485 -6.36 34.66 -8.98
C PHE A 485 -5.58 35.98 -9.01
N ASP A 486 -5.98 36.94 -8.17
CA ASP A 486 -5.24 38.19 -7.98
C ASP A 486 -4.60 38.25 -6.58
N HIS A 487 -5.41 38.21 -5.53
CA HIS A 487 -4.96 38.15 -4.13
C HIS A 487 -6.13 37.78 -3.21
N TYR A 488 -5.83 37.57 -1.92
CA TYR A 488 -6.84 37.54 -0.85
C TYR A 488 -6.88 38.88 -0.11
N ASN A 489 -8.00 39.25 0.50
CA ASN A 489 -8.04 40.30 1.53
C ASN A 489 -8.32 39.66 2.88
N ILE A 490 -7.59 40.08 3.92
CA ILE A 490 -7.72 39.51 5.27
C ILE A 490 -8.15 40.63 6.18
N TYR A 491 -9.36 40.51 6.69
CA TYR A 491 -9.98 41.53 7.50
C TYR A 491 -9.93 41.11 8.96
N ARG A 492 -9.40 41.98 9.82
CA ARG A 492 -9.24 41.74 11.27
C ARG A 492 -10.01 42.74 12.12
N SER A 493 -10.53 42.29 13.26
CA SER A 493 -11.07 43.15 14.32
C SER A 493 -10.71 42.64 15.71
N THR A 494 -10.79 43.50 16.72
CA THR A 494 -10.81 43.15 18.16
C THR A 494 -12.24 43.11 18.71
N SER A 495 -13.24 42.99 17.84
CA SER A 495 -14.65 42.81 18.17
C SER A 495 -15.27 41.81 17.20
N ALA A 496 -16.09 40.87 17.72
CA ALA A 496 -16.81 39.89 16.90
C ALA A 496 -17.74 40.51 15.86
N THR A 497 -18.18 41.75 16.09
CA THR A 497 -19.10 42.48 15.20
C THR A 497 -18.41 43.61 14.43
N GLY A 498 -17.07 43.68 14.49
CA GLY A 498 -16.30 44.73 13.85
C GLY A 498 -16.24 46.05 14.64
N PRO A 499 -15.73 47.13 14.00
CA PRO A 499 -15.36 47.22 12.59
C PRO A 499 -14.13 46.36 12.25
N PHE A 500 -14.12 45.77 11.05
CA PHE A 500 -12.97 45.02 10.53
C PHE A 500 -12.14 45.89 9.59
N THR A 501 -10.82 45.69 9.60
CA THR A 501 -9.86 46.39 8.74
C THR A 501 -9.00 45.40 7.99
N ASP A 502 -8.74 45.64 6.71
CA ASP A 502 -7.80 44.85 5.93
C ASP A 502 -6.37 45.02 6.47
N VAL A 503 -5.69 43.90 6.75
CA VAL A 503 -4.32 43.85 7.29
C VAL A 503 -3.28 43.43 6.24
N GLY A 504 -3.71 43.38 4.98
CA GLY A 504 -3.14 42.59 3.91
C GLY A 504 -1.69 42.80 3.48
N ASP A 505 -1.05 43.89 3.85
CA ASP A 505 0.30 44.22 3.37
C ASP A 505 1.43 43.65 4.26
N ASN A 506 1.13 43.22 5.49
CA ASN A 506 2.14 42.70 6.43
C ASN A 506 2.06 41.19 6.65
N LEU A 507 1.25 40.49 5.84
CA LEU A 507 1.01 39.07 5.98
C LEU A 507 1.82 38.27 4.98
N ASN A 508 2.45 37.19 5.45
CA ASN A 508 3.08 36.21 4.57
C ASN A 508 1.98 35.30 4.02
N ARG A 509 1.44 35.65 2.86
CA ARG A 509 0.26 35.00 2.25
C ARG A 509 0.68 33.87 1.32
N THR A 510 0.04 32.72 1.47
CA THR A 510 0.12 31.60 0.53
C THR A 510 -1.26 31.39 -0.10
N PRO A 511 -1.39 30.53 -1.13
CA PRO A 511 -2.69 30.18 -1.69
C PRO A 511 -3.67 29.58 -0.67
N TYR A 512 -3.16 29.00 0.43
CA TYR A 512 -3.91 28.22 1.42
C TYR A 512 -3.95 28.84 2.82
N GLY A 513 -3.32 30.01 3.04
CA GLY A 513 -3.25 30.60 4.36
C GLY A 513 -2.44 31.90 4.48
N ALA A 514 -2.37 32.41 5.70
CA ALA A 514 -1.56 33.56 6.06
C ALA A 514 -1.22 33.57 7.56
N VAL A 515 -0.14 34.26 7.92
CA VAL A 515 0.25 34.45 9.33
C VAL A 515 0.23 35.94 9.69
N ASP A 516 -0.64 36.30 10.63
CA ASP A 516 -0.79 37.65 11.18
C ASP A 516 0.06 37.81 12.44
N ARG A 517 1.13 38.61 12.33
CA ARG A 517 2.20 38.76 13.33
C ARG A 517 2.10 40.07 14.11
N GLY A 518 2.86 40.16 15.19
CA GLY A 518 2.94 41.38 16.01
C GLY A 518 1.67 41.63 16.83
N LEU A 519 0.91 40.57 17.10
CA LEU A 519 -0.31 40.61 17.88
C LEU A 519 0.00 40.56 19.37
N THR A 520 -0.93 41.03 20.19
CA THR A 520 -0.81 41.01 21.64
C THR A 520 -1.37 39.70 22.20
N ASN A 521 -0.56 38.95 22.94
CA ASN A 521 -1.00 37.73 23.61
C ASN A 521 -2.15 38.01 24.59
N GLY A 522 -3.08 37.06 24.69
CA GLY A 522 -4.30 37.18 25.49
C GLY A 522 -5.40 38.08 24.89
N THR A 523 -5.15 38.76 23.76
CA THR A 523 -6.18 39.52 23.05
C THR A 523 -6.83 38.66 21.98
N THR A 524 -8.15 38.47 22.02
CA THR A 524 -8.86 37.76 20.95
C THR A 524 -8.98 38.64 19.71
N TYR A 525 -8.66 38.09 18.55
CA TYR A 525 -8.81 38.73 17.25
C TYR A 525 -9.80 37.92 16.41
N TRP A 526 -10.67 38.63 15.68
CA TRP A 526 -11.67 38.06 14.77
C TRP A 526 -11.26 38.33 13.33
N TYR A 527 -11.46 37.34 12.45
CA TYR A 527 -11.05 37.38 11.06
C TYR A 527 -12.16 36.92 10.12
N TYR A 528 -12.24 37.55 8.95
CA TYR A 528 -12.82 36.94 7.75
C TYR A 528 -11.90 37.21 6.56
N VAL A 529 -12.01 36.37 5.53
CA VAL A 529 -11.19 36.45 4.32
C VAL A 529 -12.10 36.56 3.10
N THR A 530 -11.67 37.34 2.11
CA THR A 530 -12.26 37.36 0.77
C THR A 530 -11.19 37.02 -0.26
N VAL A 531 -11.61 36.49 -1.40
CA VAL A 531 -10.75 36.33 -2.58
C VAL A 531 -11.06 37.42 -3.59
N VAL A 532 -10.01 37.93 -4.23
CA VAL A 532 -10.13 38.82 -5.38
C VAL A 532 -9.66 38.06 -6.62
N LEU A 533 -10.58 37.89 -7.57
CA LEU A 533 -10.29 37.30 -8.87
C LEU A 533 -10.34 38.37 -9.96
N LYS A 534 -9.61 38.13 -11.05
CA LYS A 534 -9.78 38.84 -12.30
C LYS A 534 -10.68 38.04 -13.23
N ASP A 535 -11.69 38.69 -13.79
CA ASP A 535 -12.49 38.12 -14.88
C ASP A 535 -11.70 38.05 -16.21
N ASN A 536 -12.33 37.49 -17.24
CA ASN A 536 -11.78 37.38 -18.60
C ASN A 536 -11.37 38.72 -19.25
N TRP A 537 -11.76 39.85 -18.65
CA TRP A 537 -11.47 41.21 -19.14
C TRP A 537 -10.53 41.97 -18.20
N GLY A 538 -10.01 41.30 -17.16
CA GLY A 538 -9.08 41.87 -16.20
C GLY A 538 -9.72 42.73 -15.11
N HIS A 539 -11.05 42.76 -15.00
CA HIS A 539 -11.72 43.44 -13.89
C HIS A 539 -11.57 42.62 -12.61
N LYS A 540 -11.26 43.29 -11.51
CA LYS A 540 -11.15 42.68 -10.18
C LYS A 540 -12.53 42.58 -9.54
N VAL A 541 -12.88 41.39 -9.07
CA VAL A 541 -14.11 41.12 -8.34
C VAL A 541 -13.77 40.43 -7.03
N GLU A 542 -14.25 41.02 -5.94
CA GLU A 542 -14.10 40.47 -4.60
C GLU A 542 -15.27 39.55 -4.26
N SER A 543 -14.98 38.46 -3.57
CA SER A 543 -15.99 37.52 -3.08
C SER A 543 -16.84 38.09 -1.96
N ALA A 544 -17.94 37.41 -1.67
CA ALA A 544 -18.57 37.55 -0.36
C ALA A 544 -17.57 37.20 0.77
N PRO A 545 -17.70 37.82 1.97
CA PRO A 545 -16.92 37.43 3.15
C PRO A 545 -17.08 35.94 3.47
N SER A 546 -15.98 35.27 3.82
CA SER A 546 -16.04 33.98 4.52
C SER A 546 -16.81 34.09 5.84
N ASP A 547 -17.04 32.95 6.48
CA ASP A 547 -17.42 32.93 7.88
C ASP A 547 -16.38 33.66 8.75
N ILE A 548 -16.85 34.21 9.88
CA ILE A 548 -15.98 34.89 10.85
C ILE A 548 -15.42 33.84 11.81
N VAL A 549 -14.09 33.79 11.93
CA VAL A 549 -13.38 32.98 12.92
C VAL A 549 -12.66 33.87 13.93
N SER A 550 -12.18 33.29 15.02
CA SER A 550 -11.39 34.01 16.01
C SER A 550 -10.30 33.15 16.60
N ALA A 551 -9.18 33.78 16.94
CA ALA A 551 -8.10 33.17 17.69
C ALA A 551 -7.56 34.14 18.73
N THR A 552 -6.97 33.60 19.79
CA THR A 552 -6.31 34.38 20.84
C THR A 552 -4.84 33.97 20.86
N PRO A 553 -3.90 34.84 20.44
CA PRO A 553 -2.47 34.59 20.59
C PRO A 553 -2.12 34.26 22.04
N ILE A 554 -1.21 33.32 22.22
CA ILE A 554 -0.87 32.74 23.52
C ILE A 554 0.55 33.09 23.92
N ASP A 555 0.81 33.21 25.23
CA ASP A 555 2.18 33.25 25.72
C ASP A 555 2.81 31.87 25.64
N LEU A 556 4.09 31.81 25.28
CA LEU A 556 4.86 30.58 25.35
C LEU A 556 5.34 30.35 26.78
N PRO A 557 5.26 29.11 27.29
CA PRO A 557 5.87 28.78 28.56
C PRO A 557 7.40 28.91 28.45
N VAL A 558 8.05 29.48 29.46
CA VAL A 558 9.51 29.44 29.57
C VAL A 558 9.92 28.09 30.13
N ILE A 559 10.62 27.32 29.31
CA ILE A 559 11.01 25.93 29.53
C ILE A 559 12.40 25.84 30.18
N GLY A 560 13.27 26.81 29.90
CA GLY A 560 14.69 26.79 30.26
C GLY A 560 15.59 26.51 29.06
N PRO A 561 16.93 26.37 29.25
CA PRO A 561 17.87 26.33 28.13
C PRO A 561 17.50 25.28 27.07
N MET A 562 17.62 25.59 25.78
CA MET A 562 17.25 24.68 24.69
C MET A 562 18.41 24.44 23.71
N ASP A 563 18.53 23.22 23.23
CA ASP A 563 19.42 22.87 22.12
C ASP A 563 18.59 22.16 21.05
N VAL A 564 18.46 22.82 19.89
CA VAL A 564 17.60 22.35 18.80
C VAL A 564 18.44 22.10 17.56
N ALA A 565 18.47 20.85 17.08
CA ALA A 565 19.15 20.48 15.85
C ALA A 565 18.15 20.17 14.74
N PHE A 566 18.45 20.62 13.52
CA PHE A 566 17.66 20.32 12.33
C PHE A 566 18.43 19.36 11.43
N VAL A 567 17.80 18.23 11.10
CA VAL A 567 18.18 17.37 9.98
C VAL A 567 17.22 17.70 8.86
N LEU A 568 17.72 18.34 7.81
CA LEU A 568 16.90 18.82 6.71
C LEU A 568 17.35 18.20 5.41
N ASP A 569 16.49 17.37 4.85
CA ASP A 569 16.59 16.91 3.48
C ASP A 569 16.61 18.09 2.49
N ASN A 570 17.57 18.06 1.56
CA ASN A 570 17.81 19.11 0.57
C ASN A 570 17.76 18.61 -0.88
N THR A 571 17.06 17.50 -1.12
CA THR A 571 16.72 17.03 -2.46
C THR A 571 15.79 17.99 -3.21
N GLY A 572 15.66 17.78 -4.53
CA GLY A 572 14.82 18.64 -5.38
C GLY A 572 13.34 18.68 -4.97
N SER A 573 12.78 17.55 -4.53
CA SER A 573 11.39 17.42 -4.07
C SER A 573 11.10 18.25 -2.81
N MET A 574 12.09 18.39 -1.92
CA MET A 574 11.99 19.17 -0.69
C MET A 574 11.95 20.70 -0.89
N SER A 575 12.01 21.19 -2.12
CA SER A 575 12.05 22.63 -2.41
C SER A 575 10.87 23.42 -1.82
N GLY A 576 9.66 22.87 -1.84
CA GLY A 576 8.48 23.48 -1.24
C GLY A 576 8.58 23.61 0.28
N ALA A 577 8.90 22.50 0.96
CA ALA A 577 9.09 22.47 2.41
C ALA A 577 10.20 23.43 2.87
N ILE A 578 11.35 23.43 2.19
CA ILE A 578 12.47 24.33 2.51
C ILE A 578 12.03 25.80 2.39
N ASN A 579 11.26 26.15 1.35
CA ASN A 579 10.77 27.52 1.17
C ASN A 579 9.78 27.91 2.27
N ASN A 580 8.90 27.01 2.70
CA ASN A 580 7.95 27.28 3.78
C ASN A 580 8.66 27.46 5.14
N ILE A 581 9.69 26.64 5.43
CA ILE A 581 10.49 26.82 6.65
C ILE A 581 11.23 28.18 6.62
N ARG A 582 11.78 28.59 5.47
CA ARG A 582 12.41 29.92 5.32
C ARG A 582 11.43 31.07 5.55
N ALA A 583 10.23 30.92 5.03
CA ALA A 583 9.17 31.92 5.10
C ALA A 583 8.77 32.25 6.56
N GLU A 584 8.92 31.28 7.47
CA GLU A 584 8.55 31.41 8.89
C GLU A 584 9.74 31.30 9.85
N LEU A 585 10.97 31.35 9.34
CA LEU A 585 12.15 31.10 10.14
C LEU A 585 12.31 32.07 11.32
N GLN A 586 11.87 33.32 11.15
CA GLN A 586 11.88 34.30 12.23
C GLN A 586 10.94 33.90 13.38
N ASP A 587 9.79 33.30 13.07
CA ASP A 587 8.85 32.84 14.09
C ASP A 587 9.40 31.62 14.82
N ILE A 588 9.97 30.65 14.08
CA ILE A 588 10.63 29.46 14.64
C ILE A 588 11.74 29.84 15.63
N ILE A 589 12.64 30.74 15.22
CA ILE A 589 13.75 31.17 16.08
C ILE A 589 13.23 32.02 17.25
N GLY A 590 12.23 32.87 17.04
CA GLY A 590 11.61 33.68 18.09
C GLY A 590 10.98 32.83 19.19
N ASP A 591 10.26 31.78 18.81
CA ASP A 591 9.62 30.87 19.75
C ASP A 591 10.65 30.07 20.56
N ILE A 592 11.72 29.60 19.91
CA ILE A 592 12.85 28.95 20.60
C ILE A 592 13.53 29.94 21.56
N ASP A 593 13.77 31.18 21.14
CA ASP A 593 14.42 32.19 21.98
C ASP A 593 13.63 32.44 23.27
N VAL A 594 12.33 32.71 23.14
CA VAL A 594 11.44 32.98 24.28
C VAL A 594 11.29 31.74 25.16
N SER A 595 10.95 30.59 24.56
CA SER A 595 10.73 29.35 25.32
C SER A 595 12.02 28.88 26.02
N SER A 596 13.18 29.19 25.44
CA SER A 596 14.47 28.86 26.06
C SER A 596 14.87 29.78 27.22
N GLY A 597 14.10 30.84 27.48
CA GLY A 597 14.48 31.92 28.39
C GLY A 597 15.72 32.67 27.91
N HIS A 598 15.81 32.90 26.60
CA HIS A 598 16.96 33.49 25.91
C HIS A 598 18.26 32.70 26.08
N ASN A 599 18.17 31.37 26.04
CA ASN A 599 19.30 30.48 26.24
C ASN A 599 19.26 29.27 25.31
N TYR A 600 19.30 29.54 24.01
CA TYR A 600 19.25 28.51 22.98
C TYR A 600 20.58 28.31 22.23
N ARG A 601 20.74 27.13 21.63
CA ARG A 601 21.73 26.81 20.60
C ARG A 601 21.05 26.05 19.46
N LEU A 602 21.37 26.41 18.22
CA LEU A 602 20.84 25.76 17.02
C LEU A 602 21.92 24.99 16.27
N ALA A 603 21.54 23.91 15.60
CA ALA A 603 22.38 23.13 14.70
C ALA A 603 21.61 22.81 13.41
N LEU A 604 22.32 22.72 12.28
CA LEU A 604 21.74 22.38 10.98
C LEU A 604 22.66 21.41 10.24
N VAL A 605 22.12 20.28 9.83
CA VAL A 605 22.78 19.25 9.04
C VAL A 605 21.86 18.86 7.88
N THR A 606 22.45 18.67 6.69
CA THR A 606 21.72 18.19 5.51
C THR A 606 22.36 16.90 4.97
N PRO A 607 21.59 15.94 4.45
CA PRO A 607 22.11 14.79 3.73
C PRO A 607 23.00 15.19 2.54
N ASP A 608 23.95 14.34 2.19
CA ASP A 608 24.70 14.35 0.91
C ASP A 608 25.40 13.01 0.68
N THR A 609 26.01 12.82 -0.49
CA THR A 609 26.74 11.60 -0.87
C THR A 609 27.94 11.25 0.03
N GLU A 610 28.34 12.14 0.95
CA GLU A 610 29.38 11.90 1.96
C GLU A 610 28.83 11.92 3.41
N GLY A 611 27.50 12.03 3.57
CA GLY A 611 26.77 11.89 4.82
C GLY A 611 27.05 12.93 5.90
N SER A 612 27.40 14.21 5.61
CA SER A 612 27.71 15.20 6.66
C SER A 612 27.89 16.67 6.21
N ASN A 613 26.97 17.27 5.46
CA ASN A 613 27.02 18.73 5.33
C ASN A 613 26.57 19.41 6.63
N LYS A 614 27.48 19.48 7.62
CA LYS A 614 27.34 20.19 8.90
C LYS A 614 27.33 21.70 8.64
N ARG A 615 26.18 22.23 8.24
CA ARG A 615 26.01 23.65 7.88
C ARG A 615 26.22 24.57 9.07
N VAL A 616 25.67 24.19 10.23
CA VAL A 616 25.77 24.96 11.48
C VAL A 616 25.96 24.02 12.66
N LEU A 617 26.98 24.28 13.47
CA LEU A 617 27.20 23.60 14.73
C LEU A 617 26.57 24.39 15.89
N PHE A 618 26.29 23.71 17.00
CA PHE A 618 25.77 24.35 18.22
C PHE A 618 26.68 25.49 18.68
N ALA A 619 26.12 26.70 18.71
CA ALA A 619 26.72 27.90 19.29
C ALA A 619 25.64 28.69 20.05
N SER A 620 26.05 29.50 21.03
CA SER A 620 25.10 30.27 21.85
C SER A 620 24.42 31.36 21.02
N LEU A 621 23.09 31.46 21.11
CA LEU A 621 22.28 32.51 20.47
C LEU A 621 22.58 32.67 18.96
N ASN A 622 22.79 31.57 18.27
CA ASN A 622 23.29 31.54 16.90
C ASN A 622 22.20 31.62 15.81
N GLY A 623 21.04 32.22 16.11
CA GLY A 623 19.90 32.33 15.18
C GLY A 623 20.25 33.00 13.85
N THR A 624 21.10 34.02 13.86
CA THR A 624 21.58 34.67 12.63
C THR A 624 22.41 33.72 11.76
N ALA A 625 23.35 32.98 12.36
CA ALA A 625 24.18 32.02 11.63
C ALA A 625 23.34 30.86 11.06
N PHE A 626 22.36 30.38 11.84
CA PHE A 626 21.37 29.42 11.39
C PHE A 626 20.58 29.92 10.18
N THR A 627 20.07 31.16 10.25
CA THR A 627 19.33 31.81 9.16
C THR A 627 20.16 31.92 7.88
N THR A 628 21.41 32.39 8.00
CA THR A 628 22.32 32.48 6.85
C THR A 628 22.54 31.11 6.20
N ALA A 629 22.76 30.07 7.01
CA ALA A 629 23.00 28.74 6.49
C ALA A 629 21.77 28.12 5.83
N LEU A 630 20.58 28.24 6.43
CA LEU A 630 19.33 27.72 5.85
C LEU A 630 18.99 28.40 4.52
N ASN A 631 19.19 29.72 4.44
CA ASN A 631 18.97 30.48 3.21
C ASN A 631 19.98 30.15 2.11
N ALA A 632 21.15 29.60 2.46
CA ALA A 632 22.17 29.18 1.51
C ALA A 632 21.97 27.74 0.99
N ILE A 633 21.04 26.96 1.55
CA ILE A 633 20.71 25.63 1.04
C ILE A 633 20.07 25.77 -0.35
N THR A 634 20.48 24.97 -1.31
CA THR A 634 19.78 24.88 -2.61
C THR A 634 19.24 23.48 -2.73
N ALA A 635 17.92 23.36 -2.92
CA ALA A 635 17.30 22.09 -3.27
C ALA A 635 17.82 21.65 -4.65
N GLY A 636 18.41 20.46 -4.73
CA GLY A 636 18.98 19.97 -5.99
C GLY A 636 19.59 18.58 -5.85
N GLY A 637 19.66 17.83 -6.96
CA GLY A 637 19.94 16.39 -6.91
C GLY A 637 18.69 15.55 -6.58
N GLY A 638 18.86 14.26 -6.34
CA GLY A 638 17.76 13.33 -5.99
C GLY A 638 17.42 12.27 -7.04
N GLY A 639 18.31 12.02 -8.02
CA GLY A 639 18.06 11.05 -9.10
C GLY A 639 18.17 9.56 -8.68
N GLY A 640 18.32 9.25 -7.40
CA GLY A 640 18.48 7.87 -6.96
C GLY A 640 18.43 7.69 -5.46
N THR A 641 17.22 7.39 -4.96
CA THR A 641 16.90 6.63 -3.73
C THR A 641 16.68 7.41 -2.42
N PRO A 642 16.18 6.72 -1.36
CA PRO A 642 16.53 6.90 0.04
C PRO A 642 17.75 7.81 0.35
N GLU A 643 17.62 8.67 1.36
CA GLU A 643 18.57 9.72 1.75
C GLU A 643 19.32 9.39 3.06
N SER A 644 20.52 9.94 3.24
CA SER A 644 21.40 9.68 4.39
C SER A 644 21.00 10.45 5.69
N THR A 645 19.71 10.56 5.95
CA THR A 645 19.13 11.28 7.11
C THR A 645 19.49 10.63 8.45
N ASP A 646 19.57 9.30 8.47
CA ASP A 646 20.03 8.49 9.61
C ASP A 646 21.52 8.74 9.92
N VAL A 647 22.36 8.91 8.91
CA VAL A 647 23.76 9.31 9.08
C VAL A 647 23.86 10.73 9.67
N CYS A 648 23.01 11.65 9.22
CA CYS A 648 22.93 13.00 9.80
C CYS A 648 22.53 12.96 11.29
N LEU A 649 21.50 12.15 11.61
CA LEU A 649 21.06 11.94 12.98
C LEU A 649 22.16 11.32 13.84
N LYS A 650 22.87 10.31 13.32
CA LYS A 650 24.03 9.68 13.97
C LYS A 650 25.09 10.71 14.34
N HIS A 651 25.39 11.67 13.48
CA HIS A 651 26.36 12.72 13.78
C HIS A 651 25.89 13.69 14.86
N ILE A 652 24.61 14.03 14.89
CA ILE A 652 24.05 14.88 15.94
C ILE A 652 24.08 14.17 17.30
N LEU A 653 23.83 12.86 17.33
CA LEU A 653 23.81 12.06 18.56
C LEU A 653 25.21 11.62 19.04
N ASN A 654 26.18 11.44 18.13
CA ASN A 654 27.51 10.93 18.46
C ASN A 654 28.61 12.02 18.43
N VAL A 655 29.19 12.28 19.61
CA VAL A 655 30.37 13.14 19.79
C VAL A 655 31.66 12.61 19.13
N SER A 656 31.73 11.31 18.81
CA SER A 656 32.94 10.64 18.35
C SER A 656 33.30 10.89 16.87
N ASN A 657 32.33 11.31 16.03
CA ASN A 657 32.50 11.45 14.57
C ASN A 657 32.31 12.90 14.06
N GLY A 658 32.74 13.88 14.86
CA GLY A 658 33.00 15.23 14.36
C GLY A 658 31.82 16.21 14.37
N PHE A 659 30.78 16.00 15.18
CA PHE A 659 29.98 17.11 15.71
C PHE A 659 30.61 17.49 17.06
N SER A 660 31.57 18.42 17.05
CA SER A 660 32.48 18.64 18.19
C SER A 660 31.81 19.24 19.44
N THR A 661 30.57 19.70 19.33
CA THR A 661 29.81 20.30 20.43
C THR A 661 28.60 19.41 20.80
N PRO A 662 28.63 18.67 21.92
CA PRO A 662 27.47 17.89 22.38
C PRO A 662 26.31 18.78 22.81
N PHE A 663 25.11 18.20 22.89
CA PHE A 663 23.99 18.76 23.64
C PHE A 663 24.39 19.06 25.09
N ARG A 664 23.88 20.15 25.66
CA ARG A 664 24.04 20.50 27.06
C ARG A 664 23.22 19.53 27.90
N SER A 665 23.82 19.03 28.98
CA SER A 665 23.12 18.19 29.95
C SER A 665 21.97 18.91 30.64
N THR A 666 22.03 20.24 30.75
CA THR A 666 21.04 21.09 31.42
C THR A 666 19.99 21.68 30.47
N ALA A 667 20.04 21.36 29.18
CA ALA A 667 19.11 21.90 28.19
C ALA A 667 18.05 20.87 27.81
N THR A 668 16.87 21.36 27.40
CA THR A 668 15.93 20.59 26.60
C THR A 668 16.56 20.32 25.23
N LYS A 669 16.66 19.04 24.86
CA LYS A 669 17.37 18.59 23.66
C LYS A 669 16.35 18.12 22.62
N VAL A 670 16.33 18.77 21.47
CA VAL A 670 15.38 18.46 20.38
C VAL A 670 16.15 18.28 19.08
N VAL A 671 15.78 17.25 18.33
CA VAL A 671 16.13 17.06 16.93
C VAL A 671 14.85 17.14 16.12
N ILE A 672 14.88 17.90 15.03
CA ILE A 672 13.78 18.04 14.09
C ILE A 672 14.27 17.42 12.78
N LEU A 673 13.70 16.29 12.40
CA LEU A 673 14.04 15.56 11.19
C LEU A 673 12.95 15.80 10.14
N ILE A 674 13.34 16.34 8.99
CA ILE A 674 12.43 16.73 7.92
C ILE A 674 12.90 16.09 6.62
N THR A 675 12.11 15.17 6.06
CA THR A 675 12.47 14.40 4.84
C THR A 675 11.25 13.83 4.14
N ASP A 676 11.40 13.56 2.85
CA ASP A 676 10.47 12.79 2.03
C ASP A 676 11.00 11.40 1.67
N ALA A 677 12.20 11.02 2.12
CA ALA A 677 12.92 9.82 1.69
C ALA A 677 13.28 8.85 2.84
N LEU A 678 13.31 7.55 2.53
CA LEU A 678 13.79 6.49 3.43
C LEU A 678 15.26 6.74 3.83
N PRO A 679 15.74 6.23 4.97
CA PRO A 679 17.16 6.27 5.30
C PRO A 679 17.98 5.38 4.35
N SER A 680 19.26 5.70 4.14
CA SER A 680 20.14 4.92 3.25
C SER A 680 21.46 4.47 3.88
N GLY A 681 21.74 4.83 5.14
CA GLY A 681 23.06 4.52 5.72
C GLY A 681 24.24 5.18 5.00
N GLY A 682 23.97 6.13 4.07
CA GLY A 682 24.99 6.84 3.28
C GLY A 682 25.38 6.17 1.97
N ASN A 683 24.61 5.20 1.47
CA ASN A 683 24.94 4.47 0.23
C ASN A 683 23.88 4.59 -0.87
N ASP A 684 22.83 5.40 -0.66
CA ASP A 684 21.70 5.58 -1.58
C ASP A 684 21.04 4.22 -1.94
N VAL A 685 20.88 3.35 -0.94
CA VAL A 685 20.14 2.08 -1.01
C VAL A 685 19.44 1.87 0.33
N PHE A 686 18.16 1.49 0.30
CA PHE A 686 17.44 1.08 1.51
C PHE A 686 17.40 -0.45 1.61
N VAL A 687 17.83 -0.97 2.75
CA VAL A 687 17.76 -2.37 3.14
C VAL A 687 16.69 -2.52 4.22
N GLU A 688 15.58 -3.16 3.84
CA GLU A 688 14.42 -3.39 4.72
C GLU A 688 14.66 -4.54 5.72
N ASP A 689 14.12 -4.40 6.94
CA ASP A 689 14.01 -5.47 7.92
C ASP A 689 12.95 -5.13 8.98
N GLU A 690 11.71 -5.54 8.72
CA GLU A 690 10.59 -5.31 9.64
C GLU A 690 10.78 -5.98 11.01
N THR A 691 11.66 -6.99 11.10
CA THR A 691 11.86 -7.78 12.32
C THR A 691 12.88 -7.17 13.28
N LEU A 692 13.63 -6.15 12.86
CA LEU A 692 14.72 -5.52 13.60
C LEU A 692 15.75 -6.53 14.14
N THR A 693 16.08 -7.55 13.34
CA THR A 693 17.06 -8.59 13.69
C THR A 693 18.30 -8.57 12.81
N ASN A 694 18.22 -8.01 11.60
CA ASN A 694 19.32 -7.81 10.69
C ASN A 694 20.08 -6.53 11.07
N VAL A 695 21.21 -6.69 11.77
CA VAL A 695 22.05 -5.55 12.18
C VAL A 695 22.60 -4.71 11.02
N ALA A 696 22.51 -5.19 9.78
CA ALA A 696 22.97 -4.48 8.58
C ALA A 696 21.85 -3.74 7.83
N SER A 697 20.58 -3.85 8.25
CA SER A 697 19.48 -3.11 7.63
C SER A 697 19.45 -1.64 8.07
N ASP A 698 19.04 -0.75 7.18
CA ASP A 698 18.94 0.69 7.48
C ASP A 698 17.83 0.95 8.51
N GLU A 699 16.80 0.12 8.49
CA GLU A 699 15.73 0.11 9.46
C GLU A 699 16.20 -0.26 10.89
N TYR A 700 17.02 -1.30 11.03
CA TYR A 700 17.63 -1.62 12.32
C TYR A 700 18.52 -0.48 12.81
N GLN A 701 19.30 0.13 11.92
CA GLN A 701 20.18 1.26 12.28
C GLN A 701 19.37 2.49 12.72
N ALA A 702 18.28 2.82 12.02
CA ALA A 702 17.35 3.87 12.41
C ALA A 702 16.77 3.62 13.82
N HIS A 703 16.36 2.38 14.12
CA HIS A 703 15.88 2.00 15.45
C HIS A 703 16.96 2.18 16.54
N GLN A 704 18.20 1.77 16.27
CA GLN A 704 19.29 1.98 17.23
C GLN A 704 19.55 3.48 17.50
N LEU A 705 19.39 4.35 16.51
CA LEU A 705 19.51 5.80 16.69
C LEU A 705 18.37 6.37 17.54
N ALA A 706 17.14 5.87 17.36
CA ALA A 706 16.00 6.23 18.21
C ALA A 706 16.27 5.87 19.70
N LEU A 707 16.75 4.65 19.96
CA LEU A 707 17.15 4.21 21.31
C LEU A 707 18.33 5.01 21.87
N GLN A 708 19.28 5.39 21.01
CA GLN A 708 20.40 6.23 21.42
C GLN A 708 19.92 7.63 21.83
N ALA A 709 19.03 8.25 21.05
CA ALA A 709 18.44 9.54 21.37
C ALA A 709 17.69 9.47 22.71
N GLN A 710 16.91 8.42 22.95
CA GLN A 710 16.25 8.15 24.23
C GLN A 710 17.25 8.13 25.38
N THR A 711 18.34 7.37 25.24
CA THR A 711 19.40 7.25 26.26
C THR A 711 20.05 8.60 26.58
N LEU A 712 20.19 9.47 25.57
CA LEU A 712 20.75 10.82 25.73
C LEU A 712 19.72 11.85 26.25
N GLY A 713 18.45 11.46 26.37
CA GLY A 713 17.34 12.36 26.68
C GLY A 713 17.15 13.41 25.60
N VAL A 714 17.29 13.02 24.34
CA VAL A 714 17.05 13.83 23.14
C VAL A 714 15.72 13.44 22.54
N ARG A 715 14.86 14.42 22.28
CA ARG A 715 13.58 14.21 21.59
C ARG A 715 13.77 14.34 20.09
N ILE A 716 13.20 13.43 19.30
CA ILE A 716 13.17 13.54 17.84
C ILE A 716 11.73 13.88 17.45
N GLY A 717 11.51 15.02 16.78
CA GLY A 717 10.27 15.33 16.09
C GLY A 717 10.46 15.08 14.60
N ALA A 718 9.60 14.24 14.02
CA ALA A 718 9.70 13.82 12.64
C ALA A 718 8.61 14.52 11.80
N VAL A 719 9.03 15.14 10.69
CA VAL A 719 8.15 15.80 9.71
C VAL A 719 8.34 15.10 8.37
N ALA A 720 7.34 14.32 7.98
CA ALA A 720 7.29 13.61 6.71
C ALA A 720 6.67 14.51 5.63
N VAL A 721 7.39 14.73 4.53
CA VAL A 721 6.94 15.58 3.41
C VAL A 721 6.53 14.68 2.24
N GLN A 722 5.28 14.23 2.16
CA GLN A 722 4.84 13.28 1.13
C GLN A 722 3.40 13.54 0.68
N ASP A 723 3.07 13.10 -0.54
CA ASP A 723 1.70 13.01 -1.03
C ASP A 723 1.27 11.54 -1.17
N GLY A 724 0.01 11.25 -0.81
CA GLY A 724 -0.58 9.92 -1.03
C GLY A 724 -0.25 8.90 0.07
N ALA A 725 -0.36 7.61 -0.27
CA ALA A 725 -0.11 6.53 0.67
C ALA A 725 1.40 6.41 0.95
N ILE A 726 1.79 6.67 2.19
CA ILE A 726 3.17 6.55 2.65
C ILE A 726 3.60 5.08 2.60
N PRO A 727 4.74 4.73 1.98
CA PRO A 727 5.26 3.37 2.01
C PRO A 727 5.46 2.86 3.45
N GLU A 728 5.03 1.64 3.72
CA GLU A 728 5.05 1.04 5.07
C GLU A 728 6.41 1.15 5.79
N PRO A 729 7.58 0.91 5.15
CA PRO A 729 8.86 1.05 5.83
C PRO A 729 9.16 2.49 6.26
N PHE A 730 8.73 3.49 5.47
CA PHE A 730 8.93 4.90 5.79
C PHE A 730 8.06 5.30 6.98
N TYR A 731 6.79 4.89 6.95
CA TYR A 731 5.86 5.12 8.04
C TYR A 731 6.39 4.53 9.35
N ARG A 732 6.81 3.26 9.33
CA ARG A 732 7.36 2.56 10.50
C ARG A 732 8.60 3.24 11.08
N ILE A 733 9.57 3.64 10.23
CA ILE A 733 10.80 4.29 10.69
C ILE A 733 10.51 5.67 11.30
N MET A 734 9.67 6.48 10.65
CA MET A 734 9.28 7.80 11.17
C MET A 734 8.50 7.66 12.49
N HIS A 735 7.65 6.63 12.61
CA HIS A 735 6.99 6.29 13.85
C HIS A 735 7.92 5.68 14.91
N ASP A 736 9.00 5.01 14.54
CA ASP A 736 9.93 4.44 15.52
C ASP A 736 10.79 5.52 16.19
N TYR A 737 11.20 6.54 15.43
CA TYR A 737 11.74 7.78 16.01
C TYR A 737 10.77 8.43 17.01
N TYR A 738 9.46 8.19 16.84
CA TYR A 738 8.36 8.59 17.73
C TYR A 738 8.19 7.69 18.96
N ALA A 739 8.33 6.37 18.85
CA ALA A 739 7.98 5.40 19.89
C ALA A 739 9.06 5.22 20.96
N ALA A 740 10.31 5.52 20.63
CA ALA A 740 11.44 5.37 21.55
C ALA A 740 11.48 6.43 22.68
N ILE A 741 10.53 7.35 22.81
CA ILE A 741 10.58 8.40 23.85
C ILE A 741 9.32 8.33 24.72
N THR A 742 9.48 8.18 26.04
CA THR A 742 8.37 8.38 26.98
C THR A 742 7.93 9.84 26.94
N ALA A 743 6.79 10.12 26.31
CA ALA A 743 6.15 11.42 26.41
C ALA A 743 5.84 11.76 27.88
N PRO A 744 5.87 13.05 28.30
CA PRO A 744 5.32 13.44 29.59
C PRO A 744 3.88 12.92 29.74
N PRO A 745 3.43 12.55 30.95
CA PRO A 745 2.06 12.10 31.15
C PRO A 745 1.04 13.11 30.59
N GLY A 746 0.27 12.70 29.58
CA GLY A 746 -0.81 13.52 28.99
C GLY A 746 -0.44 14.38 27.78
N LYS A 747 0.74 14.20 27.16
CA LYS A 747 1.06 14.77 25.83
C LYS A 747 1.34 13.64 24.85
N ASP A 748 0.77 13.71 23.64
CA ASP A 748 0.98 12.72 22.59
C ASP A 748 2.35 12.93 21.91
N PRO A 749 2.97 11.89 21.32
CA PRO A 749 4.26 12.02 20.66
C PRO A 749 4.14 12.63 19.24
N ILE A 750 5.22 13.23 18.72
CA ILE A 750 5.15 14.25 17.66
C ILE A 750 5.66 13.73 16.30
N TYR A 751 4.70 13.33 15.46
CA TYR A 751 4.90 13.00 14.05
C TYR A 751 3.92 13.86 13.23
N HIS A 752 4.43 14.54 12.20
CA HIS A 752 3.61 15.33 11.29
C HIS A 752 3.80 14.86 9.85
N GLU A 753 2.69 14.62 9.16
CA GLU A 753 2.64 14.47 7.71
C GLU A 753 2.27 15.82 7.11
N VAL A 754 3.07 16.27 6.14
CA VAL A 754 2.78 17.46 5.34
C VAL A 754 2.82 17.08 3.85
N PRO A 755 2.03 17.73 2.99
CA PRO A 755 2.01 17.45 1.56
C PRO A 755 3.39 17.61 0.91
N SER A 756 3.60 17.04 -0.27
CA SER A 756 4.88 17.11 -1.00
C SER A 756 5.32 18.53 -1.36
N ASP A 757 4.36 19.46 -1.48
CA ASP A 757 4.62 20.89 -1.66
C ASP A 757 5.14 21.58 -0.36
N GLY A 758 5.19 20.84 0.74
CA GLY A 758 5.69 21.24 2.04
C GLY A 758 4.78 22.21 2.80
N THR A 759 3.54 22.41 2.34
CA THR A 759 2.58 23.29 3.02
C THR A 759 2.35 22.82 4.45
N GLY A 760 2.49 23.72 5.43
CA GLY A 760 2.39 23.37 6.85
C GLY A 760 3.67 22.82 7.49
N ALA A 761 4.77 22.63 6.75
CA ALA A 761 6.04 22.16 7.31
C ALA A 761 6.56 23.07 8.45
N ALA A 762 6.44 24.39 8.31
CA ALA A 762 6.85 25.33 9.35
C ALA A 762 5.96 25.25 10.60
N ALA A 763 4.65 25.04 10.43
CA ALA A 763 3.74 24.84 11.55
C ALA A 763 4.05 23.54 12.30
N ALA A 764 4.32 22.45 11.58
CA ALA A 764 4.78 21.19 12.18
C ALA A 764 6.08 21.36 12.99
N VAL A 765 7.04 22.12 12.46
CA VAL A 765 8.28 22.46 13.19
C VAL A 765 7.99 23.21 14.49
N LEU A 766 7.10 24.19 14.44
CA LEU A 766 6.68 24.96 15.61
C LEU A 766 5.99 24.08 16.66
N ASP A 767 5.08 23.20 16.24
CA ASP A 767 4.42 22.24 17.12
C ASP A 767 5.43 21.32 17.82
N VAL A 768 6.45 20.85 17.09
CA VAL A 768 7.56 20.06 17.67
C VAL A 768 8.28 20.84 18.78
N ILE A 769 8.53 22.13 18.56
CA ILE A 769 9.23 22.98 19.52
C ILE A 769 8.36 23.23 20.76
N GLU A 770 7.09 23.59 20.56
CA GLU A 770 6.14 23.93 21.62
C GLU A 770 5.79 22.70 22.48
N GLN A 771 5.62 21.52 21.87
CA GLN A 771 5.32 20.27 22.59
C GLN A 771 6.57 19.55 23.12
N GLY A 772 7.74 19.83 22.53
CA GLY A 772 9.06 19.36 22.97
C GLY A 772 9.50 19.91 24.33
N ALA A 773 8.81 20.94 24.82
CA ALA A 773 8.87 21.43 26.19
C ALA A 773 8.55 20.32 27.23
N PRO A 774 9.40 20.05 28.25
CA PRO A 774 9.05 19.24 29.41
C PRO A 774 7.66 19.51 30.00
#